data_AF-A0A534Y4W2-F1
#
_entry.id   AF-A0A534Y4W2-F1
#
_cell.length_a   1.000
_cell.length_b   1.000
_cell.length_c   1.000
_cell.angle_alpha   90.00
_cell.angle_beta   90.00
_cell.angle_gamma   90.00
#
_symmetry.space_group_name_H-M   'P 1'
#
loop_
_entity.id
_entity.type
_entity.pdbx_description
1 polymer ?
#
loop_
_entity_poly.entity_id
_entity_poly.type
_entity_poly.pdbx_seq_one_letter_code
_entity_poly.pdbx_strand_id
1 'polypeptide(L)'
;MTERVHVFGIRHHGPGSARALGTALDALLPDVILVEGPPDADELVGFVGHEQLRPPVALLVYPPEDPGRGVFYPFAVFSPEWQALSWAAAHRVPARFMDLPQAMQLASEGAEREARSADPLEALARAAGYDDPEQWWEHAIEQRLEPAGLFAGLLEAMAALRAGAPDPGLRERQREAYMRRSIRVALKEGFERIAVVCGAWHAPALADPGPAKADDALLKGLARTKVETTWIPWTHSRLSFRSGYGAGVGSPGWYAHLWTVPDRAPIRWVTQAAQLLRGEDLDASPASIIETVRLAEALAALRDRPMAGLSELRDATLSILCGGEAAALQLIHDRLEIGESLGEVPADAPAVPLQRDLEAHQRSLRLRPSSEIRELDLDLRKENDRERSRLLHRLRLLGIDWGQPLEAMGKTGTFHELWRLQWDPQMALSVVEASVFGQTVESAATAAAQKKSDGEQELPALAALLDLCILAELDGAVLRVLARIQEQAALHSGAAHLMSAMLPLARAARYGDVRGTPKERVLPVLEGLFERVLIALPAASASLDDEAAAQMLEAMDRVEEALRLAGREDWRREWLEVLASLTGKDSVHGLLRGRFVRVRHDSGTLDEGGLHAASRFALSTAVPAAQAAAWLTGLLRGGAVSLLHEDGVWRALDRWLRELTPEVFDEAVPLVRRAFSTFQGPELRAMGEKVKRFGSEGAETRSVETEEEIDAQRADRVLPVLAHLLGSRHA
;
A
#
# COMPACT_ATOMS: atom_id res chain seq x y z
N MET A 1 -12.65 -33.25 38.21
CA MET A 1 -13.00 -31.84 38.40
C MET A 1 -13.05 -31.58 39.90
N THR A 2 -12.29 -30.62 40.42
CA THR A 2 -12.73 -30.02 41.69
C THR A 2 -14.06 -29.34 41.39
N GLU A 3 -15.08 -29.46 42.24
CA GLU A 3 -16.42 -28.87 42.01
C GLU A 3 -16.40 -27.35 41.77
N ARG A 4 -15.23 -26.70 41.91
CA ARG A 4 -15.01 -25.26 41.84
C ARG A 4 -14.41 -24.75 40.52
N VAL A 5 -13.85 -25.62 39.68
CA VAL A 5 -13.16 -25.21 38.44
C VAL A 5 -13.85 -25.83 37.23
N HIS A 6 -14.33 -24.97 36.33
CA HIS A 6 -15.07 -25.34 35.12
C HIS A 6 -14.27 -24.89 33.90
N VAL A 7 -13.80 -25.86 33.11
CA VAL A 7 -12.97 -25.60 31.93
C VAL A 7 -13.82 -25.66 30.67
N PHE A 8 -13.80 -24.58 29.90
CA PHE A 8 -14.49 -24.39 28.64
C PHE A 8 -13.46 -24.33 27.52
N GLY A 9 -13.23 -25.49 26.89
CA GLY A 9 -12.41 -25.59 25.69
C GLY A 9 -13.13 -24.98 24.49
N ILE A 10 -12.57 -23.93 23.91
CA ILE A 10 -13.14 -23.20 22.77
C ILE A 10 -12.26 -23.32 21.54
N ARG A 11 -12.83 -22.93 20.41
CA ARG A 11 -12.06 -22.48 19.25
C ARG A 11 -12.17 -20.97 19.16
N HIS A 12 -11.05 -20.30 18.91
CA HIS A 12 -11.01 -18.87 18.68
C HIS A 12 -11.96 -18.49 17.54
N HIS A 13 -12.69 -17.37 17.68
CA HIS A 13 -13.52 -16.80 16.61
C HIS A 13 -14.67 -17.70 16.09
N GLY A 14 -15.27 -18.53 16.94
CA GLY A 14 -16.43 -19.38 16.60
C GLY A 14 -17.78 -18.85 17.14
N PRO A 15 -18.77 -18.52 16.29
CA PRO A 15 -20.06 -17.97 16.73
C PRO A 15 -20.93 -18.94 17.55
N GLY A 16 -20.96 -20.22 17.21
CA GLY A 16 -21.63 -21.26 18.01
C GLY A 16 -20.88 -21.56 19.29
N SER A 17 -19.55 -21.62 19.26
CA SER A 17 -18.71 -21.73 20.46
C SER A 17 -18.99 -20.57 21.44
N ALA A 18 -19.11 -19.35 20.92
CA ALA A 18 -19.39 -18.15 21.69
C ALA A 18 -20.80 -18.17 22.31
N ARG A 19 -21.83 -18.63 21.58
CA ARG A 19 -23.20 -18.80 22.09
C ARG A 19 -23.26 -19.86 23.19
N ALA A 20 -22.61 -21.00 22.98
CA ALA A 20 -22.55 -22.09 23.94
C ALA A 20 -21.85 -21.64 25.23
N LEU A 21 -20.77 -20.87 25.12
CA LEU A 21 -20.06 -20.30 26.25
C LEU A 21 -20.95 -19.31 27.02
N GLY A 22 -21.63 -18.39 26.34
CA GLY A 22 -22.56 -17.47 26.99
C GLY A 22 -23.63 -18.20 27.81
N THR A 23 -24.26 -19.22 27.21
CA THR A 23 -25.24 -20.09 27.89
C THR A 23 -24.63 -20.78 29.12
N ALA A 24 -23.39 -21.28 28.99
CA ALA A 24 -22.70 -21.96 30.09
C ALA A 24 -22.34 -21.01 31.24
N LEU A 25 -21.95 -19.76 30.93
CA LEU A 25 -21.66 -18.73 31.92
C LEU A 25 -22.94 -18.30 32.66
N ASP A 26 -24.07 -18.16 31.96
CA ASP A 26 -25.38 -17.86 32.58
C ASP A 26 -25.84 -18.97 33.51
N ALA A 27 -25.55 -20.23 33.18
CA ALA A 27 -25.88 -21.38 34.03
C ALA A 27 -24.93 -21.53 35.23
N LEU A 28 -23.63 -21.28 35.04
CA LEU A 28 -22.61 -21.44 36.08
C LEU A 28 -22.62 -20.26 37.09
N LEU A 29 -22.90 -19.05 36.61
CA LEU A 29 -22.77 -17.79 37.34
C LEU A 29 -21.40 -17.68 38.05
N PRO A 30 -20.28 -17.72 37.31
CA PRO A 30 -18.95 -17.73 37.91
C PRO A 30 -18.69 -16.49 38.75
N ASP A 31 -17.85 -16.62 39.78
CA ASP A 31 -17.35 -15.52 40.60
C ASP A 31 -16.01 -14.95 40.10
N VAL A 32 -15.36 -15.64 39.16
CA VAL A 32 -14.22 -15.14 38.36
C VAL A 32 -14.13 -15.87 37.02
N ILE A 33 -13.67 -15.16 36.00
CA ILE A 33 -13.41 -15.72 34.67
C ILE A 33 -11.92 -15.58 34.34
N LEU A 34 -11.27 -16.71 34.02
CA LEU A 34 -9.89 -16.75 33.53
C LEU A 34 -9.90 -17.04 32.04
N VAL A 35 -9.35 -16.14 31.24
CA VAL A 35 -9.37 -16.21 29.78
C VAL A 35 -7.95 -16.44 29.25
N GLU A 36 -7.79 -17.34 28.28
CA GLU A 36 -6.53 -17.49 27.57
C GLU A 36 -6.17 -16.19 26.82
N GLY A 37 -5.02 -15.64 27.17
CA GLY A 37 -4.51 -14.37 26.67
C GLY A 37 -3.36 -13.89 27.55
N PRO A 38 -2.67 -12.80 27.17
CA PRO A 38 -1.49 -12.33 27.87
C PRO A 38 -1.85 -11.55 29.15
N PRO A 39 -1.40 -11.98 30.35
CA PRO A 39 -1.59 -11.23 31.60
C PRO A 39 -0.99 -9.82 31.57
N ASP A 40 -0.04 -9.54 30.66
CA ASP A 40 0.50 -8.20 30.44
C ASP A 40 -0.58 -7.18 30.03
N ALA A 41 -1.76 -7.63 29.57
CA ALA A 41 -2.88 -6.80 29.16
C ALA A 41 -4.05 -6.77 30.17
N ASP A 42 -3.88 -7.28 31.39
CA ASP A 42 -4.97 -7.34 32.39
C ASP A 42 -5.60 -5.97 32.68
N GLU A 43 -4.79 -4.90 32.70
CA GLU A 43 -5.28 -3.54 32.93
C GLU A 43 -6.24 -3.06 31.82
N LEU A 44 -6.11 -3.61 30.60
CA LEU A 44 -6.95 -3.26 29.46
C LEU A 44 -8.32 -3.94 29.47
N VAL A 45 -8.50 -4.97 30.30
CA VAL A 45 -9.79 -5.66 30.47
C VAL A 45 -10.87 -4.68 30.97
N GLY A 46 -10.49 -3.66 31.73
CA GLY A 46 -11.41 -2.63 32.23
C GLY A 46 -12.09 -1.79 31.13
N PHE A 47 -11.57 -1.78 29.91
CA PHE A 47 -12.20 -1.11 28.76
C PHE A 47 -13.29 -1.95 28.10
N VAL A 48 -13.33 -3.27 28.38
CA VAL A 48 -14.39 -4.14 27.84
C VAL A 48 -15.73 -3.70 28.44
N GLY A 49 -16.69 -3.41 27.55
CA GLY A 49 -17.97 -2.80 27.92
C GLY A 49 -18.06 -1.29 27.66
N HIS A 50 -16.95 -0.62 27.29
CA HIS A 50 -16.99 0.76 26.81
C HIS A 50 -17.73 0.86 25.46
N GLU A 51 -18.63 1.82 25.29
CA GLU A 51 -19.50 1.94 24.09
C GLU A 51 -18.75 2.14 22.76
N GLN A 52 -17.49 2.58 22.85
CA GLN A 52 -16.58 2.89 21.74
C GLN A 52 -15.53 1.80 21.50
N LEU A 53 -15.48 0.75 22.34
CA LEU A 53 -14.65 -0.42 22.09
C LEU A 53 -15.49 -1.48 21.38
N ARG A 54 -15.45 -1.45 20.04
CA ARG A 54 -16.29 -2.28 19.18
C ARG A 54 -15.44 -3.19 18.31
N PRO A 55 -15.50 -4.52 18.50
CA PRO A 55 -14.79 -5.47 17.65
C PRO A 55 -15.18 -5.35 16.17
N PRO A 56 -14.29 -5.71 15.23
CA PRO A 56 -13.01 -6.39 15.47
C PRO A 56 -11.89 -5.47 16.01
N VAL A 57 -11.30 -5.85 17.15
CA VAL A 57 -10.20 -5.12 17.81
C VAL A 57 -9.09 -6.10 18.17
N ALA A 58 -7.88 -5.63 18.42
CA ALA A 58 -6.80 -6.48 18.90
C ALA A 58 -6.10 -5.86 20.10
N LEU A 59 -5.67 -6.71 21.04
CA LEU A 59 -4.64 -6.33 22.00
C LEU A 59 -3.29 -6.38 21.29
N LEU A 60 -2.57 -5.27 21.31
CA LEU A 60 -1.19 -5.19 20.87
C LEU A 60 -0.29 -5.21 22.09
N VAL A 61 0.62 -6.18 22.17
CA VAL A 61 1.68 -6.25 23.17
C VAL A 61 3.03 -6.13 22.48
N TYR A 62 3.82 -5.12 22.83
CA TYR A 62 5.08 -4.82 22.13
C TYR A 62 6.18 -4.35 23.11
N PRO A 63 7.47 -4.62 22.82
CA PRO A 63 8.55 -4.03 23.57
C PRO A 63 8.81 -2.59 23.08
N PRO A 64 8.81 -1.57 23.97
CA PRO A 64 8.98 -0.17 23.55
C PRO A 64 10.28 0.12 22.80
N GLU A 65 11.36 -0.61 23.12
CA GLU A 65 12.68 -0.45 22.49
C GLU A 65 12.77 -1.12 21.11
N ASP A 66 11.85 -2.03 20.79
CA ASP A 66 11.80 -2.74 19.49
C ASP A 66 10.35 -3.08 19.11
N PRO A 67 9.51 -2.06 18.79
CA PRO A 67 8.09 -2.26 18.59
C PRO A 67 7.77 -3.30 17.51
N GLY A 68 8.63 -3.44 16.48
CA GLY A 68 8.46 -4.36 15.35
C GLY A 68 8.30 -5.83 15.75
N ARG A 69 8.67 -6.20 16.98
CA ARG A 69 8.44 -7.53 17.58
C ARG A 69 7.07 -7.68 18.26
N GLY A 70 6.17 -6.71 18.09
CA GLY A 70 4.84 -6.72 18.67
C GLY A 70 3.99 -7.92 18.25
N VAL A 71 3.10 -8.35 19.14
CA VAL A 71 2.17 -9.46 18.92
C VAL A 71 0.74 -8.98 19.12
N PHE A 72 -0.13 -9.43 18.21
CA PHE A 72 -1.55 -9.12 18.20
C PHE A 72 -2.38 -10.28 18.74
N TYR A 73 -3.33 -9.99 19.61
CA TYR A 73 -4.39 -10.90 20.04
C TYR A 73 -5.73 -10.33 19.59
N PRO A 74 -6.21 -10.72 18.40
CA PRO A 74 -7.43 -10.15 17.85
C PRO A 74 -8.67 -10.76 18.50
N PHE A 75 -9.73 -9.97 18.53
CA PHE A 75 -11.05 -10.30 19.05
C PHE A 75 -12.11 -9.84 18.06
N ALA A 76 -13.11 -10.68 17.82
CA ALA A 76 -14.31 -10.34 17.08
C ALA A 76 -15.52 -10.40 18.03
N VAL A 77 -16.65 -9.84 17.61
CA VAL A 77 -17.88 -9.95 18.40
C VAL A 77 -18.30 -11.42 18.61
N PHE A 78 -17.93 -12.30 17.69
CA PHE A 78 -18.18 -13.74 17.75
C PHE A 78 -17.01 -14.55 18.34
N SER A 79 -16.01 -13.90 18.95
CA SER A 79 -14.98 -14.58 19.73
C SER A 79 -15.54 -15.04 21.08
N PRO A 80 -15.42 -16.33 21.47
CA PRO A 80 -15.83 -16.79 22.79
C PRO A 80 -15.15 -16.03 23.93
N GLU A 81 -13.87 -15.69 23.78
CA GLU A 81 -13.08 -14.92 24.74
C GLU A 81 -13.63 -13.50 24.90
N TRP A 82 -13.98 -12.85 23.78
CA TRP A 82 -14.61 -11.54 23.81
C TRP A 82 -15.97 -11.59 24.51
N GLN A 83 -16.76 -12.63 24.26
CA GLN A 83 -18.04 -12.84 24.94
C GLN A 83 -17.84 -13.11 26.45
N ALA A 84 -16.81 -13.85 26.84
CA ALA A 84 -16.48 -14.08 28.25
C ALA A 84 -16.12 -12.79 28.97
N LEU A 85 -15.24 -11.96 28.36
CA LEU A 85 -14.86 -10.66 28.91
C LEU A 85 -16.06 -9.69 28.95
N SER A 86 -16.89 -9.67 27.90
CA SER A 86 -18.09 -8.83 27.82
C SER A 86 -19.13 -9.24 28.85
N TRP A 87 -19.32 -10.54 29.06
CA TRP A 87 -20.20 -11.09 30.09
C TRP A 87 -19.71 -10.69 31.49
N ALA A 88 -18.39 -10.80 31.75
CA ALA A 88 -17.79 -10.40 33.01
C ALA A 88 -18.01 -8.92 33.31
N ALA A 89 -17.80 -8.05 32.31
CA ALA A 89 -18.04 -6.62 32.41
C ALA A 89 -19.51 -6.29 32.71
N ALA A 90 -20.45 -6.94 31.99
CA ALA A 90 -21.89 -6.75 32.20
C ALA A 90 -22.36 -7.18 33.60
N HIS A 91 -21.79 -8.26 34.14
CA HIS A 91 -22.15 -8.82 35.44
C HIS A 91 -21.28 -8.33 36.61
N ARG A 92 -20.29 -7.47 36.33
CA ARG A 92 -19.29 -6.97 37.30
C ARG A 92 -18.52 -8.10 37.99
N VAL A 93 -18.25 -9.16 37.26
CA VAL A 93 -17.43 -10.29 37.69
C VAL A 93 -15.98 -10.01 37.28
N PRO A 94 -14.98 -10.26 38.14
CA PRO A 94 -13.58 -10.09 37.74
C PRO A 94 -13.22 -11.05 36.60
N ALA A 95 -12.55 -10.53 35.58
CA ALA A 95 -11.93 -11.31 34.53
C ALA A 95 -10.44 -10.99 34.43
N ARG A 96 -9.61 -12.01 34.18
CA ARG A 96 -8.15 -11.87 34.01
C ARG A 96 -7.66 -12.80 32.92
N PHE A 97 -6.57 -12.41 32.28
CA PHE A 97 -5.84 -13.29 31.38
C PHE A 97 -4.97 -14.27 32.18
N MET A 98 -4.78 -15.48 31.64
CA MET A 98 -4.10 -16.56 32.37
C MET A 98 -3.00 -17.30 31.59
N ASP A 99 -2.62 -16.87 30.39
CA ASP A 99 -1.55 -17.53 29.61
C ASP A 99 -0.15 -17.06 30.04
N LEU A 100 0.91 -17.66 29.51
CA LEU A 100 2.30 -17.23 29.72
C LEU A 100 2.45 -15.76 29.29
N PRO A 101 2.97 -14.87 30.16
CA PRO A 101 3.18 -13.46 29.82
C PRO A 101 3.97 -13.30 28.54
N GLN A 102 3.46 -12.47 27.64
CA GLN A 102 4.11 -12.15 26.38
C GLN A 102 5.47 -11.48 26.60
N ALA A 103 5.64 -10.78 27.72
CA ALA A 103 6.93 -10.29 28.19
C ALA A 103 8.01 -11.37 28.35
N MET A 104 7.63 -12.59 28.72
CA MET A 104 8.53 -13.75 28.82
C MET A 104 8.73 -14.41 27.46
N GLN A 105 7.66 -14.49 26.66
CA GLN A 105 7.72 -15.06 25.31
C GLN A 105 8.63 -14.24 24.38
N LEU A 106 8.60 -12.90 24.47
CA LEU A 106 9.48 -12.00 23.72
C LEU A 106 10.92 -11.98 24.24
N ALA A 107 11.18 -12.42 25.47
CA ALA A 107 12.54 -12.49 25.99
C ALA A 107 13.30 -13.74 25.52
N SER A 108 12.58 -14.77 25.06
CA SER A 108 13.19 -15.97 24.51
C SER A 108 13.71 -15.70 23.10
N GLU A 109 15.02 -15.49 22.96
CA GLU A 109 15.68 -15.41 21.65
C GLU A 109 15.45 -16.71 20.85
N GLY A 110 15.01 -16.59 19.60
CA GLY A 110 15.08 -17.69 18.64
C GLY A 110 14.28 -18.95 19.00
N ALA A 111 13.09 -18.84 19.59
CA ALA A 111 12.15 -19.95 19.56
C ALA A 111 11.82 -20.21 18.07
N GLU A 112 12.39 -21.29 17.51
CA GLU A 112 12.01 -21.83 16.22
C GLU A 112 10.48 -21.72 16.10
N ARG A 113 9.98 -21.18 14.99
CA ARG A 113 8.56 -21.35 14.65
C ARG A 113 8.37 -22.87 14.58
N GLU A 114 7.93 -23.47 15.68
CA GLU A 114 7.61 -24.90 15.74
C GLU A 114 6.77 -25.19 14.50
N ALA A 115 7.23 -26.15 13.70
CA ALA A 115 6.49 -26.62 12.55
C ALA A 115 5.06 -26.87 13.02
N ARG A 116 4.07 -26.28 12.33
CA ARG A 116 2.65 -26.46 12.66
C ARG A 116 2.43 -27.95 12.95
N SER A 117 2.14 -28.29 14.20
CA SER A 117 1.67 -29.62 14.55
C SER A 117 0.49 -29.91 13.62
N ALA A 118 0.39 -31.16 13.14
CA ALA A 118 -0.79 -31.60 12.40
C ALA A 118 -2.04 -31.14 13.18
N ASP A 119 -3.01 -30.54 12.47
CA ASP A 119 -4.21 -30.00 13.10
C ASP A 119 -4.92 -31.15 13.83
N PRO A 120 -5.03 -31.12 15.17
CA PRO A 120 -5.66 -32.19 15.92
C PRO A 120 -7.11 -32.44 15.47
N LEU A 121 -7.77 -31.43 14.90
CA LEU A 121 -9.12 -31.54 14.35
C LEU A 121 -9.18 -32.39 13.08
N GLU A 122 -8.08 -32.51 12.32
CA GLU A 122 -8.03 -33.32 11.10
C GLU A 122 -8.33 -34.80 11.40
N ALA A 123 -7.83 -35.33 12.52
CA ALA A 123 -8.09 -36.70 12.92
C ALA A 123 -9.59 -36.93 13.27
N LEU A 124 -10.22 -35.98 13.95
CA LEU A 124 -11.66 -36.05 14.27
C LEU A 124 -12.51 -35.92 13.02
N ALA A 125 -12.16 -35.00 12.13
CA ALA A 125 -12.85 -34.79 10.87
C ALA A 125 -12.81 -36.05 10.00
N ARG A 126 -11.61 -36.64 9.81
CA ARG A 126 -11.44 -37.87 9.04
C ARG A 126 -12.21 -39.04 9.66
N ALA A 127 -12.20 -39.17 10.99
CA ALA A 127 -12.99 -40.19 11.69
C ALA A 127 -14.49 -40.00 11.51
N ALA A 128 -14.95 -38.75 11.37
CA ALA A 128 -16.34 -38.40 11.08
C ALA A 128 -16.70 -38.41 9.58
N GLY A 129 -15.77 -38.80 8.70
CA GLY A 129 -15.99 -38.88 7.25
C GLY A 129 -15.90 -37.55 6.51
N TYR A 130 -15.20 -36.56 7.07
CA TYR A 130 -14.94 -35.27 6.45
C TYR A 130 -13.52 -35.20 5.91
N ASP A 131 -13.38 -34.64 4.70
CA ASP A 131 -12.09 -34.35 4.08
C ASP A 131 -11.51 -33.01 4.55
N ASP A 132 -12.33 -32.17 5.19
CA ASP A 132 -11.98 -30.83 5.64
C ASP A 132 -12.34 -30.65 7.13
N PRO A 133 -11.36 -30.43 8.03
CA PRO A 133 -11.61 -30.23 9.45
C PRO A 133 -12.41 -28.98 9.76
N GLU A 134 -12.34 -27.95 8.92
CA GLU A 134 -13.11 -26.72 9.10
C GLU A 134 -14.60 -26.97 8.90
N GLN A 135 -14.96 -27.72 7.86
CA GLN A 135 -16.34 -28.11 7.59
C GLN A 135 -16.90 -29.00 8.70
N TRP A 136 -16.09 -29.95 9.21
CA TRP A 136 -16.51 -30.76 10.34
C TRP A 136 -16.80 -29.90 11.57
N TRP A 137 -15.89 -28.97 11.91
CA TRP A 137 -16.06 -28.09 13.07
C TRP A 137 -17.29 -27.18 12.92
N GLU A 138 -17.47 -26.58 11.73
CA GLU A 138 -18.61 -25.71 11.45
C GLU A 138 -19.94 -26.45 11.69
N HIS A 139 -20.07 -27.69 11.19
CA HIS A 139 -21.29 -28.46 11.36
C HIS A 139 -21.47 -29.02 12.77
N ALA A 140 -20.42 -29.58 13.37
CA ALA A 140 -20.52 -30.26 14.65
C ALA A 140 -20.68 -29.29 15.83
N ILE A 141 -20.09 -28.09 15.72
CA ILE A 141 -19.96 -27.12 16.82
C ILE A 141 -20.67 -25.81 16.48
N GLU A 142 -20.32 -25.15 15.38
CA GLU A 142 -20.74 -23.76 15.16
C GLU A 142 -22.23 -23.59 14.77
N GLN A 143 -22.77 -24.57 14.04
CA GLN A 143 -24.18 -24.63 13.63
C GLN A 143 -25.07 -25.42 14.60
N ARG A 144 -24.52 -25.88 15.73
CA ARG A 144 -25.27 -26.67 16.72
C ARG A 144 -26.33 -25.80 17.41
N LEU A 145 -27.58 -26.25 17.36
CA LEU A 145 -28.70 -25.54 18.00
C LEU A 145 -28.80 -25.80 19.51
N GLU A 146 -28.36 -26.98 19.98
CA GLU A 146 -28.36 -27.34 21.40
C GLU A 146 -26.93 -27.45 21.97
N PRO A 147 -26.50 -26.52 22.83
CA PRO A 147 -25.13 -26.49 23.36
C PRO A 147 -24.91 -27.47 24.53
N ALA A 148 -25.94 -28.20 24.97
CA ALA A 148 -25.85 -29.09 26.13
C ALA A 148 -24.75 -30.16 25.94
N GLY A 149 -23.90 -30.31 26.96
CA GLY A 149 -22.80 -31.29 26.96
C GLY A 149 -21.65 -31.00 25.99
N LEU A 150 -21.67 -29.88 25.25
CA LEU A 150 -20.67 -29.55 24.23
C LEU A 150 -19.23 -29.55 24.80
N PHE A 151 -19.00 -28.78 25.87
CA PHE A 151 -17.67 -28.63 26.46
C PHE A 151 -17.16 -29.92 27.09
N ALA A 152 -18.04 -30.75 27.66
CA ALA A 152 -17.67 -32.05 28.20
C ALA A 152 -17.23 -33.00 27.08
N GLY A 153 -17.98 -33.05 25.97
CA GLY A 153 -17.61 -33.84 24.80
C GLY A 153 -16.32 -33.34 24.12
N LEU A 154 -16.12 -32.03 24.02
CA LEU A 154 -14.86 -31.45 23.51
C LEU A 154 -13.68 -31.80 24.41
N LEU A 155 -13.85 -31.73 25.73
CA LEU A 155 -12.81 -32.10 26.68
C LEU A 155 -12.40 -33.57 26.53
N GLU A 156 -13.38 -34.47 26.40
CA GLU A 156 -13.14 -35.90 26.16
C GLU A 156 -12.42 -36.16 24.82
N ALA A 157 -12.90 -35.52 23.75
CA ALA A 157 -12.29 -35.65 22.42
C ALA A 157 -10.84 -35.15 22.41
N MET A 158 -10.57 -33.98 23.01
CA MET A 158 -9.21 -33.43 23.09
C MET A 158 -8.30 -34.27 23.99
N ALA A 159 -8.83 -34.83 25.09
CA ALA A 159 -8.06 -35.75 25.92
C ALA A 159 -7.66 -37.03 25.15
N ALA A 160 -8.57 -37.58 24.35
CA ALA A 160 -8.29 -38.74 23.51
C ALA A 160 -7.25 -38.44 22.43
N LEU A 161 -7.34 -37.29 21.76
CA LEU A 161 -6.34 -36.85 20.77
C LEU A 161 -4.96 -36.66 21.41
N ARG A 162 -4.90 -36.01 22.58
CA ARG A 162 -3.64 -35.78 23.29
C ARG A 162 -2.97 -37.07 23.75
N ALA A 163 -3.73 -38.10 24.10
CA ALA A 163 -3.18 -39.40 24.49
C ALA A 163 -2.41 -40.09 23.36
N GLY A 164 -2.74 -39.79 22.09
CA GLY A 164 -2.06 -40.31 20.91
C GLY A 164 -1.04 -39.34 20.29
N ALA A 165 -0.90 -38.12 20.81
CA ALA A 165 -0.03 -37.09 20.27
C ALA A 165 1.40 -37.16 20.88
N PRO A 166 2.42 -36.63 20.17
CA PRO A 166 3.75 -36.44 20.76
C PRO A 166 3.70 -35.52 22.00
N ASP A 167 4.68 -35.67 22.89
CA ASP A 167 4.82 -34.79 24.06
C ASP A 167 4.88 -33.32 23.62
N PRO A 168 4.16 -32.41 24.32
CA PRO A 168 4.14 -31.01 23.96
C PRO A 168 5.54 -30.38 24.08
N GLY A 169 5.84 -29.48 23.14
CA GLY A 169 7.06 -28.67 23.15
C GLY A 169 7.26 -27.92 24.46
N LEU A 170 8.49 -27.44 24.71
CA LEU A 170 8.81 -26.74 25.95
C LEU A 170 7.92 -25.49 26.16
N ARG A 171 7.69 -24.73 25.09
CA ARG A 171 6.87 -23.51 25.13
C ARG A 171 5.43 -23.82 25.56
N GLU A 172 4.84 -24.85 24.96
CA GLU A 172 3.48 -25.26 25.28
C GLU A 172 3.35 -25.73 26.73
N ARG A 173 4.33 -26.50 27.23
CA ARG A 173 4.39 -26.90 28.65
C ARG A 173 4.51 -25.71 29.59
N GLN A 174 5.24 -24.67 29.21
CA GLN A 174 5.35 -23.43 30.00
C GLN A 174 4.03 -22.64 30.01
N ARG A 175 3.33 -22.56 28.88
CA ARG A 175 1.98 -21.95 28.78
C ARG A 175 1.00 -22.64 29.72
N GLU A 176 0.87 -23.96 29.60
CA GLU A 176 -0.04 -24.73 30.44
C GLU A 176 0.35 -24.64 31.93
N ALA A 177 1.65 -24.64 32.26
CA ALA A 177 2.13 -24.47 33.63
C ALA A 177 1.72 -23.11 34.21
N TYR A 178 1.80 -22.04 33.42
CA TYR A 178 1.36 -20.71 33.83
C TYR A 178 -0.17 -20.65 34.02
N MET A 179 -0.95 -21.19 33.08
CA MET A 179 -2.41 -21.28 33.19
C MET A 179 -2.85 -22.02 34.47
N ARG A 180 -2.24 -23.18 34.76
CA ARG A 180 -2.50 -23.93 35.99
C ARG A 180 -2.12 -23.15 37.24
N ARG A 181 -1.01 -22.40 37.22
CA ARG A 181 -0.62 -21.51 38.32
C ARG A 181 -1.67 -20.43 38.55
N SER A 182 -2.20 -19.80 37.50
CA SER A 182 -3.26 -18.78 37.58
C SER A 182 -4.55 -19.34 38.21
N ILE A 183 -4.96 -20.55 37.83
CA ILE A 183 -6.10 -21.25 38.45
C ILE A 183 -5.87 -21.45 39.96
N ARG A 184 -4.67 -21.90 40.37
CA ARG A 184 -4.34 -22.07 41.79
C ARG A 184 -4.31 -20.74 42.56
N VAL A 185 -3.89 -19.65 41.92
CA VAL A 185 -3.95 -18.31 42.50
C VAL A 185 -5.39 -17.90 42.76
N ALA A 186 -6.29 -18.05 41.78
CA ALA A 186 -7.71 -17.75 41.95
C ALA A 186 -8.35 -18.59 43.07
N LEU A 187 -8.05 -19.90 43.15
CA LEU A 187 -8.52 -20.75 44.25
C LEU A 187 -8.01 -20.30 45.62
N LYS A 188 -6.79 -19.74 45.69
CA LYS A 188 -6.19 -19.22 46.93
C LYS A 188 -6.78 -17.86 47.33
N GLU A 189 -7.18 -17.04 46.36
CA GLU A 189 -7.88 -15.78 46.57
C GLU A 189 -9.32 -15.98 47.11
N GLY A 190 -9.82 -17.21 47.08
CA GLY A 190 -11.10 -17.59 47.69
C GLY A 190 -12.27 -17.74 46.71
N PHE A 191 -12.01 -17.70 45.41
CA PHE A 191 -13.03 -17.95 44.40
C PHE A 191 -13.50 -19.41 44.44
N GLU A 192 -14.82 -19.60 44.33
CA GLU A 192 -15.50 -20.89 44.44
C GLU A 192 -16.07 -21.38 43.11
N ARG A 193 -16.36 -20.50 42.15
CA ARG A 193 -16.95 -20.84 40.85
C ARG A 193 -16.12 -20.21 39.73
N ILE A 194 -15.01 -20.86 39.43
CA ILE A 194 -14.01 -20.38 38.46
C ILE A 194 -14.37 -20.90 37.06
N ALA A 195 -14.65 -19.99 36.13
CA ALA A 195 -14.74 -20.30 34.71
C ALA A 195 -13.38 -20.13 34.04
N VAL A 196 -12.90 -21.16 33.35
CA VAL A 196 -11.62 -21.17 32.63
C VAL A 196 -11.93 -21.29 31.14
N VAL A 197 -11.65 -20.25 30.36
CA VAL A 197 -11.89 -20.20 28.91
C VAL A 197 -10.55 -20.28 28.19
N CYS A 198 -10.31 -21.37 27.47
CA CYS A 198 -9.06 -21.62 26.76
C CYS A 198 -9.29 -22.37 25.46
N GLY A 199 -8.33 -22.33 24.54
CA GLY A 199 -8.27 -23.21 23.38
C GLY A 199 -8.50 -24.66 23.78
N ALA A 200 -9.32 -25.37 23.01
CA ALA A 200 -9.77 -26.72 23.32
C ALA A 200 -8.61 -27.70 23.57
N TRP A 201 -7.48 -27.49 22.88
CA TRP A 201 -6.26 -28.28 23.07
C TRP A 201 -5.70 -28.20 24.49
N HIS A 202 -5.77 -27.04 25.15
CA HIS A 202 -5.25 -26.85 26.52
C HIS A 202 -6.20 -27.42 27.58
N ALA A 203 -7.49 -27.56 27.28
CA ALA A 203 -8.52 -27.88 28.27
C ALA A 203 -8.22 -29.16 29.10
N PRO A 204 -7.77 -30.28 28.51
CA PRO A 204 -7.40 -31.47 29.29
C PRO A 204 -6.30 -31.22 30.32
N ALA A 205 -5.31 -30.38 29.98
CA ALA A 205 -4.17 -30.07 30.85
C ALA A 205 -4.54 -29.11 31.99
N LEU A 206 -5.68 -28.40 31.89
CA LEU A 206 -6.19 -27.50 32.92
C LEU A 206 -7.26 -28.16 33.79
N ALA A 207 -7.98 -29.16 33.26
CA ALA A 207 -9.00 -29.90 33.99
C ALA A 207 -8.43 -30.72 35.16
N ASP A 208 -7.18 -31.19 35.04
CA ASP A 208 -6.40 -31.76 36.13
C ASP A 208 -5.06 -31.02 36.29
N PRO A 209 -4.99 -30.00 37.16
CA PRO A 209 -3.80 -29.15 37.24
C PRO A 209 -2.58 -29.85 37.85
N GLY A 210 -2.68 -31.05 38.43
CA GLY A 210 -1.51 -31.75 38.99
C GLY A 210 -0.70 -30.92 40.02
N PRO A 211 0.57 -31.29 40.31
CA PRO A 211 1.35 -30.70 41.39
C PRO A 211 2.02 -29.38 41.03
N ALA A 212 1.89 -28.35 41.89
CA ALA A 212 2.47 -27.02 41.69
C ALA A 212 4.00 -27.02 41.50
N LYS A 213 4.71 -27.93 42.18
CA LYS A 213 6.19 -28.02 42.11
C LYS A 213 6.72 -28.28 40.70
N ALA A 214 5.98 -29.02 39.88
CA ALA A 214 6.38 -29.30 38.50
C ALA A 214 6.24 -28.05 37.61
N ASP A 215 5.13 -27.33 37.76
CA ASP A 215 4.89 -26.07 37.04
C ASP A 215 5.90 -25.00 37.45
N ASP A 216 6.19 -24.86 38.74
CA ASP A 216 7.18 -23.91 39.26
C ASP A 216 8.58 -24.17 38.68
N ALA A 217 8.95 -25.43 38.44
CA ALA A 217 10.22 -25.79 37.84
C ALA A 217 10.32 -25.36 36.37
N LEU A 218 9.21 -25.42 35.61
CA LEU A 218 9.15 -25.01 34.20
C LEU A 218 9.19 -23.49 34.03
N LEU A 219 8.63 -22.75 34.99
CA LEU A 219 8.53 -21.29 34.96
C LEU A 219 9.73 -20.57 35.61
N LYS A 220 10.58 -21.31 36.33
CA LYS A 220 11.70 -20.73 37.08
C LYS A 220 12.79 -20.24 36.13
N GLY A 221 13.20 -18.98 36.31
CA GLY A 221 14.35 -18.41 35.60
C GLY A 221 14.05 -17.93 34.18
N LEU A 222 12.78 -17.86 33.77
CA LEU A 222 12.40 -17.27 32.49
C LEU A 222 12.78 -15.79 32.45
N ALA A 223 13.51 -15.40 31.40
CA ALA A 223 13.84 -14.01 31.13
C ALA A 223 12.55 -13.21 30.88
N ARG A 224 12.62 -11.89 31.13
CA ARG A 224 11.49 -10.98 30.91
C ARG A 224 11.99 -9.70 30.24
N THR A 225 11.29 -9.28 29.20
CA THR A 225 11.49 -8.00 28.54
C THR A 225 10.40 -7.02 28.96
N LYS A 226 10.70 -5.71 29.02
CA LYS A 226 9.67 -4.69 29.25
C LYS A 226 8.72 -4.65 28.04
N VAL A 227 7.42 -4.66 28.30
CA VAL A 227 6.38 -4.56 27.27
C VAL A 227 5.36 -3.49 27.64
N GLU A 228 4.72 -2.91 26.63
CA GLU A 228 3.54 -2.05 26.75
C GLU A 228 2.38 -2.69 26.00
N THR A 229 1.16 -2.34 26.42
CA THR A 229 -0.08 -2.91 25.88
C THR A 229 -1.07 -1.82 25.48
N THR A 230 -1.81 -2.06 24.39
CA THR A 230 -2.85 -1.14 23.91
C THR A 230 -3.92 -1.88 23.12
N TRP A 231 -5.12 -1.30 23.03
CA TRP A 231 -6.17 -1.72 22.10
C TRP A 231 -5.96 -1.04 20.75
N ILE A 232 -6.06 -1.81 19.66
CA ILE A 232 -6.06 -1.25 18.30
C ILE A 232 -7.28 -1.74 17.51
N PRO A 233 -7.79 -0.92 16.57
CA PRO A 233 -8.74 -1.39 15.56
C PRO A 233 -8.15 -2.56 14.77
N TRP A 234 -8.99 -3.55 14.46
CA TRP A 234 -8.63 -4.70 13.63
C TRP A 234 -9.64 -4.87 12.49
N THR A 235 -9.38 -5.77 11.55
CA THR A 235 -10.30 -6.06 10.43
C THR A 235 -10.64 -7.53 10.34
N HIS A 236 -11.78 -7.85 9.72
CA HIS A 236 -12.15 -9.24 9.43
C HIS A 236 -11.13 -9.93 8.50
N SER A 237 -10.64 -9.28 7.45
CA SER A 237 -9.59 -9.83 6.59
C SER A 237 -8.34 -10.26 7.34
N ARG A 238 -7.97 -9.55 8.41
CA ARG A 238 -6.84 -9.89 9.29
C ARG A 238 -7.17 -10.94 10.36
N LEU A 239 -8.45 -11.27 10.58
CA LEU A 239 -8.84 -12.48 11.31
C LEU A 239 -8.67 -13.75 10.46
N SER A 240 -8.49 -13.61 9.15
CA SER A 240 -8.36 -14.77 8.27
C SER A 240 -7.01 -15.46 8.40
N PHE A 241 -6.98 -16.79 8.26
CA PHE A 241 -5.73 -17.55 8.10
C PHE A 241 -4.83 -17.01 6.98
N ARG A 242 -5.42 -16.41 5.93
CA ARG A 242 -4.68 -15.80 4.80
C ARG A 242 -3.76 -14.66 5.23
N SER A 243 -4.06 -14.01 6.36
CA SER A 243 -3.22 -12.95 6.91
C SER A 243 -1.96 -13.45 7.62
N GLY A 244 -1.81 -14.78 7.77
CA GLY A 244 -0.74 -15.41 8.53
C GLY A 244 -1.05 -15.59 10.03
N TYR A 245 -2.25 -15.19 10.49
CA TYR A 245 -2.68 -15.41 11.87
C TYR A 245 -2.97 -16.89 12.12
N GLY A 246 -2.18 -17.51 13.02
CA GLY A 246 -2.18 -18.95 13.27
C GLY A 246 -3.48 -19.52 13.87
N ALA A 247 -4.26 -18.68 14.55
CA ALA A 247 -5.56 -19.03 15.13
C ALA A 247 -6.73 -18.35 14.39
N GLY A 248 -6.51 -17.95 13.13
CA GLY A 248 -7.52 -17.28 12.31
C GLY A 248 -8.69 -18.18 11.91
N VAL A 249 -9.56 -17.64 11.06
CA VAL A 249 -10.73 -18.36 10.52
C VAL A 249 -10.80 -18.25 8.99
N GLY A 250 -11.39 -19.22 8.32
CA GLY A 250 -11.50 -19.20 6.86
C GLY A 250 -12.38 -18.05 6.33
N SER A 251 -13.48 -17.78 7.02
CA SER A 251 -14.55 -16.86 6.55
C SER A 251 -15.09 -15.98 7.69
N PRO A 252 -14.33 -14.98 8.16
CA PRO A 252 -14.71 -14.14 9.30
C PRO A 252 -16.00 -13.34 9.08
N GLY A 253 -16.27 -12.87 7.86
CA GLY A 253 -17.52 -12.20 7.51
C GLY A 253 -18.73 -13.14 7.56
N TRP A 254 -18.57 -14.39 7.13
CA TRP A 254 -19.59 -15.43 7.31
C TRP A 254 -19.88 -15.70 8.79
N TYR A 255 -18.86 -15.78 9.64
CA TYR A 255 -19.06 -16.00 11.08
C TYR A 255 -19.70 -14.81 11.79
N ALA A 256 -19.37 -13.58 11.39
CA ALA A 256 -20.08 -12.38 11.83
C ALA A 256 -21.57 -12.42 11.44
N HIS A 257 -21.87 -12.89 10.22
CA HIS A 257 -23.24 -13.09 9.75
C HIS A 257 -23.99 -14.14 10.57
N LEU A 258 -23.39 -15.31 10.81
CA LEU A 258 -23.96 -16.36 11.67
C LEU A 258 -24.20 -15.91 13.11
N TRP A 259 -23.38 -14.99 13.61
CA TRP A 259 -23.56 -14.41 14.94
C TRP A 259 -24.75 -13.46 15.00
N THR A 260 -24.86 -12.57 14.01
CA THR A 260 -25.86 -11.50 14.01
C THR A 260 -27.25 -11.95 13.55
N VAL A 261 -27.36 -12.99 12.72
CA VAL A 261 -28.63 -13.46 12.15
C VAL A 261 -28.77 -14.98 12.20
N PRO A 262 -28.90 -15.58 13.40
CA PRO A 262 -28.86 -17.03 13.57
C PRO A 262 -30.10 -17.78 13.04
N ASP A 263 -31.26 -17.12 12.94
CA ASP A 263 -32.55 -17.75 12.60
C ASP A 263 -32.82 -17.90 11.10
N ARG A 264 -32.19 -17.05 10.27
CA ARG A 264 -32.39 -16.98 8.81
C ARG A 264 -31.09 -16.83 8.02
N ALA A 265 -30.00 -17.38 8.55
CA ALA A 265 -28.67 -17.18 8.01
C ALA A 265 -28.56 -17.47 6.48
N PRO A 266 -29.03 -18.63 5.95
CA PRO A 266 -28.95 -18.91 4.51
C PRO A 266 -29.67 -17.86 3.65
N ILE A 267 -30.93 -17.56 3.96
CA ILE A 267 -31.76 -16.62 3.20
C ILE A 267 -31.14 -15.23 3.18
N ARG A 268 -30.71 -14.74 4.35
CA ARG A 268 -30.13 -13.40 4.49
C ARG A 268 -28.80 -13.28 3.78
N TRP A 269 -27.96 -14.31 3.84
CA TRP A 269 -26.67 -14.31 3.17
C TRP A 269 -26.84 -14.28 1.64
N VAL A 270 -27.69 -15.14 1.07
CA VAL A 270 -27.97 -15.14 -0.38
C VAL A 270 -28.57 -13.81 -0.82
N THR A 271 -29.43 -13.20 0.02
CA THR A 271 -29.98 -11.87 -0.26
C THR A 271 -28.90 -10.79 -0.31
N GLN A 272 -27.92 -10.82 0.61
CA GLN A 272 -26.78 -9.91 0.60
C GLN A 272 -25.87 -10.14 -0.60
N ALA A 273 -25.60 -11.39 -0.96
CA ALA A 273 -24.84 -11.75 -2.16
C ALA A 273 -25.51 -11.19 -3.42
N ALA A 274 -26.83 -11.36 -3.56
CA ALA A 274 -27.59 -10.79 -4.68
C ALA A 274 -27.66 -9.25 -4.66
N GLN A 275 -27.58 -8.61 -3.49
CA GLN A 275 -27.47 -7.15 -3.40
C GLN A 275 -26.09 -6.65 -3.83
N LEU A 276 -25.02 -7.36 -3.44
CA LEU A 276 -23.66 -7.06 -3.85
C LEU A 276 -23.51 -7.19 -5.38
N LEU A 277 -23.97 -8.30 -5.96
CA LEU A 277 -23.93 -8.51 -7.41
C LEU A 277 -24.66 -7.37 -8.16
N ARG A 278 -25.86 -6.99 -7.71
CA ARG A 278 -26.59 -5.86 -8.31
C ARG A 278 -25.88 -4.52 -8.16
N GLY A 279 -25.11 -4.33 -7.09
CA GLY A 279 -24.29 -3.13 -6.89
C GLY A 279 -23.15 -3.01 -7.91
N GLU A 280 -22.71 -4.12 -8.47
CA GLU A 280 -21.69 -4.22 -9.53
C GLU A 280 -22.33 -4.42 -10.92
N ASP A 281 -23.59 -4.02 -11.09
CA ASP A 281 -24.37 -4.16 -12.33
C ASP A 281 -24.52 -5.61 -12.85
N LEU A 282 -24.47 -6.61 -11.96
CA LEU A 282 -24.74 -8.02 -12.28
C LEU A 282 -26.19 -8.42 -11.95
N ASP A 283 -26.82 -9.20 -12.84
CA ASP A 283 -28.21 -9.63 -12.70
C ASP A 283 -28.39 -10.63 -11.57
N ALA A 284 -29.20 -10.27 -10.57
CA ALA A 284 -29.61 -11.17 -9.49
C ALA A 284 -31.09 -10.95 -9.13
N SER A 285 -31.98 -11.71 -9.77
CA SER A 285 -33.43 -11.56 -9.60
C SER A 285 -33.91 -12.16 -8.27
N PRO A 286 -35.06 -11.69 -7.73
CA PRO A 286 -35.71 -12.35 -6.58
C PRO A 286 -36.00 -13.84 -6.81
N ALA A 287 -36.31 -14.25 -8.04
CA ALA A 287 -36.51 -15.65 -8.39
C ALA A 287 -35.20 -16.45 -8.24
N SER A 288 -34.08 -15.87 -8.68
CA SER A 288 -32.75 -16.48 -8.52
C SER A 288 -32.40 -16.66 -7.04
N ILE A 289 -32.70 -15.69 -6.18
CA ILE A 289 -32.49 -15.81 -4.72
C ILE A 289 -33.28 -17.00 -4.15
N ILE A 290 -34.56 -17.13 -4.49
CA ILE A 290 -35.42 -18.23 -4.00
C ILE A 290 -34.87 -19.58 -4.43
N GLU A 291 -34.50 -19.72 -5.71
CA GLU A 291 -33.95 -20.97 -6.24
C GLU A 291 -32.56 -21.28 -5.68
N THR A 292 -31.71 -20.28 -5.43
CA THR A 292 -30.42 -20.47 -4.75
C THR A 292 -30.59 -21.00 -3.34
N VAL A 293 -31.51 -20.44 -2.54
CA VAL A 293 -31.77 -20.95 -1.18
C VAL A 293 -32.31 -22.38 -1.26
N ARG A 294 -33.26 -22.66 -2.15
CA ARG A 294 -33.81 -24.02 -2.34
C ARG A 294 -32.74 -25.03 -2.72
N LEU A 295 -31.83 -24.68 -3.62
CA LEU A 295 -30.73 -25.55 -4.02
C LEU A 295 -29.77 -25.78 -2.84
N ALA A 296 -29.41 -24.73 -2.09
CA ALA A 296 -28.57 -24.87 -0.91
C ALA A 296 -29.19 -25.80 0.16
N GLU A 297 -30.49 -25.67 0.42
CA GLU A 297 -31.23 -26.55 1.33
C GLU A 297 -31.30 -27.99 0.83
N ALA A 298 -31.50 -28.20 -0.49
CA ALA A 298 -31.48 -29.53 -1.08
C ALA A 298 -30.10 -30.18 -0.98
N LEU A 299 -29.02 -29.42 -1.21
CA LEU A 299 -27.64 -29.89 -1.02
C LEU A 299 -27.36 -30.26 0.44
N ALA A 300 -27.84 -29.43 1.38
CA ALA A 300 -27.72 -29.70 2.81
C ALA A 300 -28.44 -31.02 3.19
N ALA A 301 -29.66 -31.21 2.72
CA ALA A 301 -30.43 -32.44 2.95
C ALA A 301 -29.75 -33.67 2.34
N LEU A 302 -29.20 -33.58 1.13
CA LEU A 302 -28.44 -34.66 0.50
C LEU A 302 -27.17 -35.04 1.28
N ARG A 303 -26.59 -34.08 1.99
CA ARG A 303 -25.39 -34.24 2.83
C ARG A 303 -25.72 -34.57 4.30
N ASP A 304 -26.99 -34.87 4.59
CA ASP A 304 -27.50 -35.15 5.94
C ASP A 304 -27.15 -34.03 6.94
N ARG A 305 -27.40 -32.78 6.52
CA ARG A 305 -27.13 -31.57 7.31
C ARG A 305 -28.43 -30.95 7.81
N PRO A 306 -28.44 -30.41 9.05
CA PRO A 306 -29.62 -29.75 9.61
C PRO A 306 -29.91 -28.39 8.96
N MET A 307 -28.89 -27.74 8.37
CA MET A 307 -29.02 -26.48 7.63
C MET A 307 -27.93 -26.37 6.56
N ALA A 308 -28.13 -25.47 5.58
CA ALA A 308 -27.12 -25.14 4.58
C ALA A 308 -25.98 -24.32 5.21
N GLY A 309 -24.76 -24.84 5.11
CA GLY A 309 -23.54 -24.14 5.48
C GLY A 309 -22.96 -23.33 4.32
N LEU A 310 -21.78 -22.75 4.54
CA LEU A 310 -21.15 -21.90 3.53
C LEU A 310 -20.82 -22.65 2.23
N SER A 311 -20.49 -23.94 2.30
CA SER A 311 -20.17 -24.75 1.11
C SER A 311 -21.41 -24.98 0.25
N GLU A 312 -22.55 -25.36 0.82
CA GLU A 312 -23.80 -25.49 0.08
C GLU A 312 -24.25 -24.15 -0.52
N LEU A 313 -24.04 -23.05 0.23
CA LEU A 313 -24.39 -21.71 -0.23
C LEU A 313 -23.49 -21.25 -1.39
N ARG A 314 -22.19 -21.53 -1.36
CA ARG A 314 -21.26 -21.25 -2.46
C ARG A 314 -21.61 -22.06 -3.70
N ASP A 315 -21.86 -23.36 -3.56
CA ASP A 315 -22.22 -24.24 -4.68
C ASP A 315 -23.51 -23.77 -5.37
N ALA A 316 -24.52 -23.42 -4.57
CA ALA A 316 -25.80 -22.94 -5.08
C ALA A 316 -25.70 -21.53 -5.70
N THR A 317 -24.90 -20.65 -5.10
CA THR A 317 -24.67 -19.28 -5.59
C THR A 317 -23.90 -19.30 -6.90
N LEU A 318 -22.84 -20.10 -7.00
CA LEU A 318 -22.10 -20.27 -8.25
C LEU A 318 -23.03 -20.74 -9.37
N SER A 319 -23.85 -21.74 -9.09
CA SER A 319 -24.73 -22.36 -10.07
C SER A 319 -25.85 -21.44 -10.56
N ILE A 320 -26.45 -20.66 -9.67
CA ILE A 320 -27.69 -19.92 -9.96
C ILE A 320 -27.46 -18.41 -10.04
N LEU A 321 -26.81 -17.80 -9.04
CA LEU A 321 -26.60 -16.35 -9.01
C LEU A 321 -25.46 -15.91 -9.93
N CYS A 322 -24.37 -16.67 -9.99
CA CYS A 322 -23.21 -16.35 -10.81
C CYS A 322 -23.25 -17.00 -12.20
N GLY A 323 -24.24 -17.84 -12.51
CA GLY A 323 -24.33 -18.53 -13.81
C GLY A 323 -23.12 -19.41 -14.16
N GLY A 324 -22.38 -19.90 -13.16
CA GLY A 324 -21.15 -20.66 -13.30
C GLY A 324 -19.87 -19.81 -13.37
N GLU A 325 -19.96 -18.49 -13.27
CA GLU A 325 -18.80 -17.59 -13.35
C GLU A 325 -18.07 -17.48 -12.00
N ALA A 326 -16.84 -18.00 -11.97
CA ALA A 326 -16.01 -17.99 -10.76
C ALA A 326 -15.63 -16.56 -10.30
N ALA A 327 -15.53 -15.59 -11.21
CA ALA A 327 -15.16 -14.22 -10.87
C ALA A 327 -16.22 -13.52 -9.99
N ALA A 328 -17.51 -13.71 -10.31
CA ALA A 328 -18.61 -13.16 -9.51
C ALA A 328 -18.69 -13.82 -8.13
N LEU A 329 -18.39 -15.13 -8.03
CA LEU A 329 -18.29 -15.80 -6.74
C LEU A 329 -17.08 -15.30 -5.93
N GLN A 330 -15.95 -15.02 -6.60
CA GLN A 330 -14.76 -14.47 -5.95
C GLN A 330 -15.03 -13.09 -5.33
N LEU A 331 -15.79 -12.24 -6.00
CA LEU A 331 -16.26 -10.97 -5.44
C LEU A 331 -17.07 -11.17 -4.15
N ILE A 332 -18.01 -12.13 -4.14
CA ILE A 332 -18.81 -12.48 -2.96
C ILE A 332 -17.91 -13.00 -1.84
N HIS A 333 -16.94 -13.84 -2.18
CA HIS A 333 -15.94 -14.36 -1.24
C HIS A 333 -15.19 -13.22 -0.54
N ASP A 334 -14.63 -12.29 -1.30
CA ASP A 334 -13.81 -11.21 -0.76
C ASP A 334 -14.65 -10.21 0.06
N ARG A 335 -15.83 -9.83 -0.43
CA ARG A 335 -16.65 -8.77 0.19
C ARG A 335 -17.58 -9.25 1.32
N LEU A 336 -18.09 -10.49 1.26
CA LEU A 336 -19.06 -10.99 2.25
C LEU A 336 -18.50 -12.10 3.14
N GLU A 337 -17.77 -13.06 2.58
CA GLU A 337 -17.30 -14.22 3.36
C GLU A 337 -16.05 -13.88 4.18
N ILE A 338 -15.11 -13.12 3.62
CA ILE A 338 -14.02 -12.49 4.35
C ILE A 338 -14.54 -11.20 5.00
N GLY A 339 -14.98 -10.24 4.19
CA GLY A 339 -15.47 -8.95 4.66
C GLY A 339 -14.38 -8.04 5.22
N GLU A 340 -14.71 -6.74 5.31
CA GLU A 340 -13.74 -5.67 5.61
C GLU A 340 -14.23 -4.74 6.75
N SER A 341 -14.97 -5.30 7.71
CA SER A 341 -15.39 -4.53 8.88
C SER A 341 -14.18 -4.14 9.71
N LEU A 342 -14.01 -2.84 9.97
CA LEU A 342 -13.01 -2.26 10.87
C LEU A 342 -13.64 -1.99 12.24
N GLY A 343 -12.98 -2.36 13.33
CA GLY A 343 -13.46 -2.04 14.67
C GLY A 343 -13.16 -0.61 15.12
N GLU A 344 -13.61 -0.29 16.33
CA GLU A 344 -13.43 1.02 16.97
C GLU A 344 -12.80 0.84 18.35
N VAL A 345 -11.94 1.79 18.74
CA VAL A 345 -11.28 1.83 20.05
C VAL A 345 -11.56 3.20 20.72
N PRO A 346 -11.80 3.24 22.04
CA PRO A 346 -12.01 4.49 22.78
C PRO A 346 -10.81 5.43 22.74
N ALA A 347 -11.05 6.74 22.71
CA ALA A 347 -9.99 7.75 22.66
C ALA A 347 -9.14 7.86 23.95
N ASP A 348 -9.68 7.38 25.08
CA ASP A 348 -9.03 7.32 26.39
C ASP A 348 -8.23 6.03 26.62
N ALA A 349 -8.29 5.08 25.67
CA ALA A 349 -7.43 3.91 25.70
C ALA A 349 -5.94 4.32 25.75
N PRO A 350 -5.07 3.55 26.43
CA PRO A 350 -3.63 3.79 26.41
C PRO A 350 -3.14 3.73 24.97
N ALA A 351 -2.47 4.78 24.49
CA ALA A 351 -1.92 4.85 23.14
C ALA A 351 -0.67 5.74 23.15
N VAL A 352 0.26 5.48 22.23
CA VAL A 352 1.45 6.32 22.08
C VAL A 352 1.03 7.75 21.63
N PRO A 353 1.75 8.81 22.04
CA PRO A 353 1.39 10.18 21.69
C PRO A 353 1.16 10.41 20.19
N LEU A 354 2.00 9.81 19.34
CA LEU A 354 1.90 9.92 17.88
C LEU A 354 0.59 9.35 17.32
N GLN A 355 0.09 8.24 17.89
CA GLN A 355 -1.18 7.64 17.52
C GLN A 355 -2.34 8.59 17.83
N ARG A 356 -2.32 9.24 19.01
CA ARG A 356 -3.35 10.22 19.40
C ARG A 356 -3.36 11.44 18.49
N ASP A 357 -2.18 11.92 18.11
CA ASP A 357 -2.03 13.04 17.17
C ASP A 357 -2.57 12.69 15.78
N LEU A 358 -2.24 11.49 15.27
CA LEU A 358 -2.77 10.98 13.99
C LEU A 358 -4.31 10.88 14.04
N GLU A 359 -4.89 10.32 15.08
CA GLU A 359 -6.34 10.22 15.23
C GLU A 359 -7.03 11.60 15.29
N ALA A 360 -6.41 12.60 15.91
CA ALA A 360 -6.91 13.96 15.92
C ALA A 360 -6.94 14.57 14.51
N HIS A 361 -5.90 14.32 13.70
CA HIS A 361 -5.87 14.70 12.28
C HIS A 361 -6.93 13.95 11.45
N GLN A 362 -7.09 12.64 11.65
CA GLN A 362 -8.12 11.84 10.97
C GLN A 362 -9.54 12.37 11.23
N ARG A 363 -9.85 12.72 12.48
CA ARG A 363 -11.15 13.28 12.87
C ARG A 363 -11.37 14.67 12.29
N SER A 364 -10.39 15.56 12.42
CA SER A 364 -10.51 16.96 11.94
C SER A 364 -10.63 17.04 10.41
N LEU A 365 -9.85 16.25 9.67
CA LEU A 365 -9.86 16.22 8.20
C LEU A 365 -10.96 15.34 7.59
N ARG A 366 -11.77 14.70 8.45
CA ARG A 366 -12.81 13.72 8.07
C ARG A 366 -12.25 12.59 7.18
N LEU A 367 -11.01 12.20 7.43
CA LEU A 367 -10.36 11.04 6.82
C LEU A 367 -10.43 9.88 7.79
N ARG A 368 -11.49 9.08 7.68
CA ARG A 368 -11.63 7.88 8.51
C ARG A 368 -10.81 6.73 7.91
N PRO A 369 -10.01 6.01 8.71
CA PRO A 369 -9.44 4.73 8.31
C PRO A 369 -10.53 3.79 7.82
N SER A 370 -10.26 3.12 6.70
CA SER A 370 -11.11 2.08 6.13
C SER A 370 -10.20 1.07 5.44
N SER A 371 -10.49 -0.22 5.57
CA SER A 371 -9.78 -1.24 4.81
C SER A 371 -10.29 -1.38 3.38
N GLU A 372 -11.39 -0.70 3.03
CA GLU A 372 -11.82 -0.55 1.65
C GLU A 372 -10.91 0.39 0.87
N ILE A 373 -10.62 0.01 -0.38
CA ILE A 373 -9.88 0.86 -1.31
C ILE A 373 -10.76 2.06 -1.69
N ARG A 374 -10.26 3.26 -1.39
CA ARG A 374 -10.94 4.51 -1.73
C ARG A 374 -10.03 5.40 -2.56
N GLU A 375 -10.54 5.87 -3.69
CA GLU A 375 -9.86 6.90 -4.47
C GLU A 375 -10.29 8.30 -4.01
N LEU A 376 -9.32 9.20 -3.88
CA LEU A 376 -9.51 10.60 -3.49
C LEU A 376 -8.89 11.51 -4.53
N ASP A 377 -9.68 12.47 -5.02
CA ASP A 377 -9.22 13.60 -5.82
C ASP A 377 -9.15 14.83 -4.94
N LEU A 378 -7.93 15.30 -4.66
CA LEU A 378 -7.65 16.45 -3.79
C LEU A 378 -7.35 17.68 -4.64
N ASP A 379 -8.19 18.71 -4.53
CA ASP A 379 -7.96 20.02 -5.15
C ASP A 379 -7.13 20.89 -4.19
N LEU A 380 -5.84 21.06 -4.48
CA LEU A 380 -4.88 21.74 -3.61
C LEU A 380 -5.18 23.23 -3.38
N ARG A 381 -6.13 23.83 -4.11
CA ARG A 381 -6.60 25.20 -3.86
C ARG A 381 -7.55 25.28 -2.66
N LYS A 382 -8.10 24.15 -2.22
CA LYS A 382 -8.97 24.05 -1.04
C LYS A 382 -8.11 23.71 0.17
N GLU A 383 -8.19 24.54 1.20
CA GLU A 383 -7.43 24.39 2.45
C GLU A 383 -7.51 22.96 3.00
N ASN A 384 -8.72 22.42 3.13
CA ASN A 384 -8.93 21.09 3.69
C ASN A 384 -8.34 19.96 2.84
N ASP A 385 -8.28 20.10 1.51
CA ASP A 385 -7.69 19.08 0.64
C ASP A 385 -6.16 19.20 0.61
N ARG A 386 -5.61 20.41 0.74
CA ARG A 386 -4.17 20.62 1.00
C ARG A 386 -3.73 19.98 2.31
N GLU A 387 -4.50 20.17 3.38
CA GLU A 387 -4.26 19.54 4.68
C GLU A 387 -4.27 18.00 4.63
N ARG A 388 -5.17 17.43 3.82
CA ARG A 388 -5.21 15.97 3.57
C ARG A 388 -3.98 15.50 2.81
N SER A 389 -3.60 16.19 1.73
CA SER A 389 -2.37 15.92 0.96
C SER A 389 -1.16 15.95 1.89
N ARG A 390 -1.04 17.00 2.72
CA ARG A 390 0.03 17.16 3.70
C ARG A 390 0.12 15.99 4.67
N LEU A 391 -1.00 15.58 5.27
CA LEU A 391 -1.02 14.44 6.18
C LEU A 391 -0.52 13.16 5.48
N LEU A 392 -1.01 12.86 4.28
CA LEU A 392 -0.64 11.66 3.54
C LEU A 392 0.85 11.65 3.17
N HIS A 393 1.42 12.78 2.75
CA HIS A 393 2.85 12.90 2.50
C HIS A 393 3.70 12.74 3.76
N ARG A 394 3.27 13.30 4.90
CA ARG A 394 3.95 13.12 6.20
C ARG A 394 3.96 11.65 6.62
N LEU A 395 2.85 10.93 6.45
CA LEU A 395 2.75 9.51 6.75
C LEU A 395 3.66 8.67 5.86
N ARG A 396 3.76 8.98 4.56
CA ARG A 396 4.72 8.33 3.66
C ARG A 396 6.17 8.52 4.08
N LEU A 397 6.54 9.69 4.61
CA LEU A 397 7.89 9.93 5.15
C LEU A 397 8.18 9.06 6.38
N LEU A 398 7.14 8.70 7.14
CA LEU A 398 7.22 7.80 8.29
C LEU A 398 7.16 6.31 7.92
N GLY A 399 6.99 5.97 6.63
CA GLY A 399 6.78 4.59 6.18
C GLY A 399 5.38 4.05 6.51
N ILE A 400 4.40 4.93 6.73
CA ILE A 400 3.00 4.58 6.96
C ILE A 400 2.24 4.72 5.63
N ASP A 401 2.11 3.61 4.92
CA ASP A 401 1.58 3.55 3.54
C ASP A 401 0.05 3.63 3.44
N TRP A 402 -0.58 4.51 4.23
CA TRP A 402 -2.05 4.67 4.20
C TRP A 402 -2.57 5.18 2.84
N GLY A 403 -1.77 5.95 2.13
CA GLY A 403 -2.11 6.49 0.82
C GLY A 403 -1.00 6.35 -0.21
N GLN A 404 -1.37 5.94 -1.42
CA GLN A 404 -0.48 5.90 -2.58
C GLN A 404 -0.95 6.94 -3.62
N PRO A 405 -0.07 7.85 -4.08
CA PRO A 405 -0.42 8.76 -5.16
C PRO A 405 -0.59 8.00 -6.47
N LEU A 406 -1.60 8.36 -7.25
CA LEU A 406 -1.83 7.85 -8.60
C LEU A 406 -1.30 8.87 -9.61
N GLU A 407 -0.60 8.40 -10.65
CA GLU A 407 -0.21 9.27 -11.76
C GLU A 407 -1.46 9.75 -12.49
N ALA A 408 -1.58 11.07 -12.65
CA ALA A 408 -2.68 11.68 -13.38
C ALA A 408 -2.62 11.28 -14.87
N MET A 409 -3.39 10.26 -15.26
CA MET A 409 -3.59 9.88 -16.67
C MET A 409 -4.44 10.94 -17.38
N GLY A 410 -3.78 12.01 -17.83
CA GLY A 410 -4.33 12.98 -18.78
C GLY A 410 -5.43 13.91 -18.23
N LYS A 411 -5.25 15.21 -18.43
CA LYS A 411 -6.25 16.30 -18.27
C LYS A 411 -6.58 16.80 -16.85
N THR A 412 -5.85 16.44 -15.80
CA THR A 412 -5.92 17.18 -14.52
C THR A 412 -4.71 18.09 -14.39
N GLY A 413 -4.96 19.39 -14.21
CA GLY A 413 -3.89 20.39 -14.07
C GLY A 413 -3.04 20.16 -12.83
N THR A 414 -1.93 20.90 -12.71
CA THR A 414 -0.95 20.87 -11.60
C THR A 414 -1.50 21.10 -10.18
N PHE A 415 -2.82 21.27 -10.02
CA PHE A 415 -3.50 21.59 -8.76
C PHE A 415 -4.28 20.40 -8.19
N HIS A 416 -4.33 19.26 -8.87
CA HIS A 416 -5.05 18.07 -8.42
C HIS A 416 -4.09 16.95 -8.07
N GLU A 417 -4.37 16.25 -6.98
CA GLU A 417 -3.70 15.00 -6.62
C GLU A 417 -4.70 13.87 -6.49
N LEU A 418 -4.46 12.78 -7.23
CA LEU A 418 -5.21 11.55 -7.12
C LEU A 418 -4.49 10.62 -6.14
N TRP A 419 -5.24 10.07 -5.20
CA TRP A 419 -4.73 9.18 -4.16
C TRP A 419 -5.58 7.94 -4.08
N ARG A 420 -4.95 6.79 -3.87
CA ARG A 420 -5.59 5.55 -3.45
C ARG A 420 -5.30 5.33 -1.97
N LEU A 421 -6.34 5.30 -1.15
CA LEU A 421 -6.23 5.06 0.28
C LEU A 421 -6.71 3.65 0.64
N GLN A 422 -5.98 3.01 1.54
CA GLN A 422 -6.38 1.77 2.20
C GLN A 422 -5.67 1.68 3.56
N TRP A 423 -6.42 1.55 4.64
CA TRP A 423 -5.85 1.37 5.98
C TRP A 423 -5.61 -0.12 6.27
N ASP A 424 -4.38 -0.44 6.66
CA ASP A 424 -4.00 -1.76 7.14
C ASP A 424 -3.76 -1.70 8.65
N PRO A 425 -4.33 -2.59 9.48
CA PRO A 425 -4.03 -2.64 10.91
C PRO A 425 -2.54 -2.73 11.26
N GLN A 426 -1.68 -3.28 10.37
CA GLN A 426 -0.22 -3.25 10.57
C GLN A 426 0.36 -1.83 10.61
N MET A 427 -0.31 -0.85 10.00
CA MET A 427 0.08 0.56 10.09
C MET A 427 0.00 1.08 11.53
N ALA A 428 -0.79 0.47 12.42
CA ALA A 428 -0.76 0.81 13.84
C ALA A 428 0.62 0.53 14.46
N LEU A 429 1.27 -0.56 14.03
CA LEU A 429 2.65 -0.86 14.44
C LEU A 429 3.64 0.13 13.82
N SER A 430 3.48 0.47 12.53
CA SER A 430 4.29 1.50 11.87
C SER A 430 4.18 2.87 12.56
N VAL A 431 3.00 3.21 13.11
CA VAL A 431 2.81 4.41 13.94
C VAL A 431 3.58 4.30 15.26
N VAL A 432 3.58 3.16 15.92
CA VAL A 432 4.36 2.95 17.15
C VAL A 432 5.86 3.01 16.86
N GLU A 433 6.34 2.39 15.78
CA GLU A 433 7.74 2.46 15.34
C GLU A 433 8.15 3.90 15.02
N ALA A 434 7.28 4.66 14.34
CA ALA A 434 7.51 6.05 14.00
C ALA A 434 7.54 6.98 15.24
N SER A 435 7.00 6.56 16.38
CA SER A 435 6.96 7.36 17.61
C SER A 435 8.35 7.68 18.17
N VAL A 436 9.37 6.91 17.79
CA VAL A 436 10.78 7.20 18.12
C VAL A 436 11.25 8.54 17.56
N PHE A 437 10.63 9.02 16.48
CA PHE A 437 11.00 10.27 15.82
C PHE A 437 10.31 11.50 16.42
N GLY A 438 9.17 11.34 17.10
CA GLY A 438 8.41 12.46 17.64
C GLY A 438 7.04 12.08 18.19
N GLN A 439 6.43 13.04 18.90
CA GLN A 439 5.12 12.88 19.53
C GLN A 439 3.96 13.31 18.63
N THR A 440 4.23 14.07 17.56
CA THR A 440 3.25 14.51 16.57
C THR A 440 3.67 14.06 15.18
N VAL A 441 2.72 13.91 14.25
CA VAL A 441 2.99 13.48 12.87
C VAL A 441 3.97 14.42 12.19
N GLU A 442 3.85 15.73 12.45
CA GLU A 442 4.78 16.73 11.93
C GLU A 442 6.20 16.59 12.49
N SER A 443 6.34 16.51 13.82
CA SER A 443 7.66 16.40 14.46
C SER A 443 8.36 15.10 14.09
N ALA A 444 7.61 13.99 14.08
CA ALA A 444 8.11 12.69 13.69
C ALA A 444 8.54 12.66 12.22
N ALA A 445 7.71 13.15 11.30
CA ALA A 445 8.06 13.19 9.87
C ALA A 445 9.27 14.09 9.60
N THR A 446 9.40 15.21 10.34
CA THR A 446 10.56 16.10 10.26
C THR A 446 11.84 15.38 10.69
N ALA A 447 11.84 14.75 11.87
CA ALA A 447 13.02 14.06 12.38
C ALA A 447 13.38 12.83 11.53
N ALA A 448 12.39 12.10 11.01
CA ALA A 448 12.59 10.98 10.09
C ALA A 448 13.26 11.45 8.78
N ALA A 449 12.77 12.53 8.19
CA ALA A 449 13.36 13.12 6.99
C ALA A 449 14.80 13.61 7.23
N GLN A 450 15.06 14.27 8.36
CA GLN A 450 16.42 14.70 8.74
C GLN A 450 17.37 13.51 8.88
N LYS A 451 16.97 12.47 9.63
CA LYS A 451 17.78 11.24 9.78
C LYS A 451 18.06 10.57 8.43
N LYS A 452 17.06 10.50 7.56
CA LYS A 452 17.21 9.94 6.21
C LYS A 452 18.20 10.76 5.37
N SER A 453 18.14 12.09 5.45
CA SER A 453 19.06 12.98 4.73
C SER A 453 20.51 12.92 5.23
N ASP A 454 20.71 12.59 6.51
CA ASP A 454 22.04 12.47 7.11
C ASP A 454 22.73 11.15 6.70
N GLY A 455 21.96 10.08 6.51
CA GLY A 455 22.46 8.79 6.02
C GLY A 455 22.64 8.71 4.51
N GLU A 456 21.94 9.55 3.75
CA GLU A 456 21.93 9.52 2.29
C GLU A 456 23.15 10.24 1.68
N GLN A 457 23.75 9.61 0.66
CA GLN A 457 24.89 10.14 -0.09
C GLN A 457 24.50 10.46 -1.55
N GLU A 458 23.45 9.83 -2.08
CA GLU A 458 23.05 10.00 -3.46
C GLU A 458 22.23 11.29 -3.63
N LEU A 459 22.74 12.25 -4.44
CA LEU A 459 22.03 13.47 -4.79
C LEU A 459 20.61 13.23 -5.35
N PRO A 460 20.38 12.25 -6.26
CA PRO A 460 19.03 11.96 -6.74
C PRO A 460 18.05 11.60 -5.61
N ALA A 461 18.50 10.81 -4.63
CA ALA A 461 17.68 10.41 -3.49
C ALA A 461 17.42 11.58 -2.54
N LEU A 462 18.40 12.44 -2.30
CA LEU A 462 18.23 13.69 -1.54
C LEU A 462 17.26 14.65 -2.24
N ALA A 463 17.31 14.77 -3.57
CA ALA A 463 16.40 15.61 -4.35
C ALA A 463 14.96 15.08 -4.29
N ALA A 464 14.76 13.76 -4.37
CA ALA A 464 13.44 13.13 -4.18
C ALA A 464 12.92 13.30 -2.73
N LEU A 465 13.81 13.22 -1.74
CA LEU A 465 13.46 13.49 -0.35
C LEU A 465 13.06 14.95 -0.12
N LEU A 466 13.75 15.89 -0.75
CA LEU A 466 13.40 17.31 -0.70
C LEU A 466 12.01 17.54 -1.28
N ASP A 467 11.69 16.94 -2.42
CA ASP A 467 10.37 17.02 -3.04
C ASP A 467 9.29 16.53 -2.06
N LEU A 468 9.49 15.37 -1.43
CA LEU A 468 8.58 14.86 -0.40
C LEU A 468 8.46 15.79 0.81
N CYS A 469 9.55 16.42 1.28
CA CYS A 469 9.52 17.37 2.39
C CYS A 469 8.72 18.63 2.06
N ILE A 470 8.79 19.10 0.82
CA ILE A 470 8.03 20.24 0.31
C ILE A 470 6.55 19.86 0.21
N LEU A 471 6.25 18.69 -0.36
CA LEU A 471 4.88 18.18 -0.45
C LEU A 471 4.25 18.00 0.95
N ALA A 472 5.05 17.61 1.94
CA ALA A 472 4.67 17.44 3.34
C ALA A 472 4.68 18.74 4.19
N GLU A 473 5.06 19.88 3.59
CA GLU A 473 5.26 21.19 4.25
C GLU A 473 6.07 21.06 5.56
N LEU A 474 7.29 20.50 5.46
CA LEU A 474 8.20 20.29 6.59
C LEU A 474 9.40 21.25 6.52
N ASP A 475 9.18 22.52 6.85
CA ASP A 475 10.21 23.58 6.77
C ASP A 475 11.54 23.22 7.47
N GLY A 476 11.45 22.60 8.65
CA GLY A 476 12.62 22.17 9.42
C GLY A 476 13.42 21.06 8.74
N ALA A 477 12.78 20.20 7.95
CA ALA A 477 13.46 19.17 7.16
C ALA A 477 14.01 19.75 5.86
N VAL A 478 13.26 20.62 5.17
CA VAL A 478 13.67 21.26 3.91
C VAL A 478 15.04 21.92 4.03
N LEU A 479 15.28 22.70 5.09
CA LEU A 479 16.57 23.37 5.31
C LEU A 479 17.74 22.38 5.46
N ARG A 480 17.52 21.28 6.19
CA ARG A 480 18.54 20.24 6.38
C ARG A 480 18.83 19.49 5.09
N VAL A 481 17.80 19.11 4.34
CA VAL A 481 17.97 18.40 3.07
C VAL A 481 18.69 19.28 2.04
N LEU A 482 18.35 20.58 1.95
CA LEU A 482 19.05 21.53 1.08
C LEU A 482 20.54 21.65 1.44
N ALA A 483 20.87 21.75 2.73
CA ALA A 483 22.26 21.76 3.18
C ALA A 483 23.00 20.47 2.80
N ARG A 484 22.37 19.30 2.99
CA ARG A 484 22.92 18.01 2.55
C ARG A 484 23.13 17.92 1.04
N ILE A 485 22.20 18.43 0.23
CA ILE A 485 22.37 18.51 -1.22
C ILE A 485 23.58 19.38 -1.58
N GLN A 486 23.76 20.53 -0.93
CA GLN A 486 24.92 21.40 -1.17
C GLN A 486 26.24 20.71 -0.76
N GLU A 487 26.27 20.04 0.39
CA GLU A 487 27.43 19.29 0.88
C GLU A 487 27.81 18.16 -0.10
N GLN A 488 26.83 17.36 -0.55
CA GLN A 488 27.08 16.29 -1.51
C GLN A 488 27.47 16.83 -2.89
N ALA A 489 26.83 17.91 -3.36
CA ALA A 489 27.20 18.57 -4.61
C ALA A 489 28.62 19.15 -4.59
N ALA A 490 29.17 19.47 -3.41
CA ALA A 490 30.55 19.90 -3.26
C ALA A 490 31.56 18.75 -3.26
N LEU A 491 31.15 17.56 -2.82
CA LEU A 491 32.01 16.36 -2.72
C LEU A 491 32.04 15.54 -4.01
N HIS A 492 30.94 15.50 -4.76
CA HIS A 492 30.79 14.68 -5.96
C HIS A 492 31.05 15.48 -7.25
N SER A 493 31.90 14.94 -8.13
CA SER A 493 32.29 15.55 -9.41
C SER A 493 31.52 15.03 -10.63
N GLY A 494 30.58 14.10 -10.45
CA GLY A 494 29.84 13.48 -11.55
C GLY A 494 28.76 14.41 -12.12
N ALA A 495 28.97 14.96 -13.32
CA ALA A 495 28.01 15.87 -13.97
C ALA A 495 26.60 15.27 -14.08
N ALA A 496 26.46 13.98 -14.40
CA ALA A 496 25.16 13.29 -14.47
C ALA A 496 24.37 13.35 -13.15
N HIS A 497 25.05 13.15 -12.02
CA HIS A 497 24.41 13.19 -10.70
C HIS A 497 23.95 14.61 -10.34
N LEU A 498 24.78 15.63 -10.62
CA LEU A 498 24.42 17.04 -10.43
C LEU A 498 23.21 17.44 -11.29
N MET A 499 23.23 17.06 -12.57
CA MET A 499 22.14 17.34 -13.51
C MET A 499 20.83 16.68 -13.11
N SER A 500 20.88 15.45 -12.58
CA SER A 500 19.68 14.72 -12.16
C SER A 500 18.90 15.39 -11.03
N ALA A 501 19.58 16.18 -10.19
CA ALA A 501 18.99 16.92 -9.06
C ALA A 501 18.38 18.28 -9.48
N MET A 502 18.68 18.79 -10.67
CA MET A 502 18.23 20.11 -11.11
C MET A 502 16.71 20.21 -11.32
N LEU A 503 16.10 19.21 -11.97
CA LEU A 503 14.68 19.23 -12.28
C LEU A 503 13.79 19.23 -11.03
N PRO A 504 14.00 18.36 -10.03
CA PRO A 504 13.26 18.43 -8.77
C PRO A 504 13.39 19.80 -8.08
N LEU A 505 14.59 20.37 -8.02
CA LEU A 505 14.83 21.69 -7.43
C LEU A 505 14.14 22.82 -8.21
N ALA A 506 14.11 22.75 -9.55
CA ALA A 506 13.41 23.73 -10.37
C ALA A 506 11.89 23.65 -10.19
N ARG A 507 11.33 22.45 -10.03
CA ARG A 507 9.91 22.25 -9.69
C ARG A 507 9.57 22.85 -8.32
N ALA A 508 10.40 22.55 -7.32
CA ALA A 508 10.30 23.14 -5.98
C ALA A 508 10.32 24.68 -6.02
N ALA A 509 11.25 25.28 -6.77
CA ALA A 509 11.35 26.73 -6.90
C ALA A 509 10.18 27.37 -7.68
N ARG A 510 9.59 26.66 -8.65
CA ARG A 510 8.48 27.18 -9.47
C ARG A 510 7.12 27.07 -8.78
N TYR A 511 6.87 25.98 -8.07
CA TYR A 511 5.58 25.70 -7.44
C TYR A 511 5.53 26.00 -5.94
N GLY A 512 6.60 26.60 -5.37
CA GLY A 512 6.73 26.93 -3.95
C GLY A 512 5.60 27.81 -3.38
N ASP A 513 4.93 28.61 -4.23
CA ASP A 513 3.85 29.51 -3.81
C ASP A 513 2.56 28.77 -3.37
N VAL A 514 2.32 27.55 -3.87
CA VAL A 514 1.15 26.74 -3.49
C VAL A 514 1.35 26.04 -2.13
N ARG A 515 2.60 25.80 -1.73
CA ARG A 515 2.99 25.00 -0.53
C ARG A 515 3.89 25.74 0.46
N GLY A 516 3.95 27.06 0.39
CA GLY A 516 4.65 27.90 1.37
C GLY A 516 6.17 27.73 1.45
N THR A 517 6.81 26.98 0.55
CA THR A 517 8.28 26.90 0.51
C THR A 517 8.83 28.16 -0.16
N PRO A 518 9.62 29.00 0.55
CA PRO A 518 10.13 30.22 -0.04
C PRO A 518 11.08 29.88 -1.17
N LYS A 519 10.74 30.31 -2.39
CA LYS A 519 11.57 30.17 -3.59
C LYS A 519 13.01 30.66 -3.34
N GLU A 520 13.14 31.66 -2.47
CA GLU A 520 14.40 32.28 -2.02
C GLU A 520 15.36 31.28 -1.36
N ARG A 521 14.87 30.15 -0.83
CA ARG A 521 15.71 29.11 -0.19
C ARG A 521 16.23 28.08 -1.18
N VAL A 522 15.48 27.80 -2.25
CA VAL A 522 15.81 26.75 -3.23
C VAL A 522 16.68 27.31 -4.36
N LEU A 523 16.42 28.54 -4.80
CA LEU A 523 17.15 29.18 -5.90
C LEU A 523 18.67 29.19 -5.72
N PRO A 524 19.26 29.56 -4.56
CA PRO A 524 20.71 29.58 -4.41
C PRO A 524 21.36 28.20 -4.54
N VAL A 525 20.65 27.15 -4.13
CA VAL A 525 21.11 25.76 -4.29
C VAL A 525 21.07 25.37 -5.76
N LEU A 526 19.97 25.67 -6.45
CA LEU A 526 19.82 25.41 -7.89
C LEU A 526 20.87 26.16 -8.73
N GLU A 527 21.15 27.43 -8.39
CA GLU A 527 22.22 28.26 -8.99
C GLU A 527 23.58 27.60 -8.83
N GLY A 528 23.96 27.24 -7.59
CA GLY A 528 25.23 26.60 -7.33
C GLY A 528 25.39 25.23 -8.00
N LEU A 529 24.30 24.48 -8.18
CA LEU A 529 24.32 23.22 -8.95
C LEU A 529 24.50 23.49 -10.44
N PHE A 530 23.79 24.48 -10.99
CA PHE A 530 23.90 24.83 -12.41
C PHE A 530 25.33 25.24 -12.79
N GLU A 531 25.96 26.12 -12.01
CA GLU A 531 27.36 26.52 -12.22
C GLU A 531 28.31 25.32 -12.23
N ARG A 532 28.13 24.37 -11.29
CA ARG A 532 28.94 23.14 -11.23
C ARG A 532 28.69 22.23 -12.41
N VAL A 533 27.45 22.12 -12.88
CA VAL A 533 27.10 21.37 -14.10
C VAL A 533 27.83 21.95 -15.30
N LEU A 534 27.83 23.26 -15.49
CA LEU A 534 28.53 23.91 -16.62
C LEU A 534 30.04 23.62 -16.58
N ILE A 535 30.65 23.63 -15.40
CA ILE A 535 32.08 23.34 -15.21
C ILE A 535 32.40 21.86 -15.45
N ALA A 536 31.55 20.95 -14.96
CA ALA A 536 31.80 19.50 -15.01
C ALA A 536 31.46 18.87 -16.37
N LEU A 537 30.47 19.41 -17.09
CA LEU A 537 29.94 18.81 -18.31
C LEU A 537 31.01 18.55 -19.39
N PRO A 538 31.96 19.46 -19.69
CA PRO A 538 32.99 19.21 -20.70
C PRO A 538 33.86 17.98 -20.43
N ALA A 539 34.29 17.79 -19.17
CA ALA A 539 35.10 16.65 -18.78
C ALA A 539 34.26 15.37 -18.73
N ALA A 540 33.03 15.46 -18.22
CA ALA A 540 32.12 14.32 -18.10
C ALA A 540 31.56 13.83 -19.45
N SER A 541 31.58 14.67 -20.49
CA SER A 541 31.11 14.30 -21.83
C SER A 541 32.19 13.63 -22.69
N ALA A 542 33.44 13.55 -22.20
CA ALA A 542 34.55 12.99 -22.95
C ALA A 542 34.66 11.46 -22.74
N SER A 543 34.93 10.75 -23.83
CA SER A 543 35.28 9.31 -23.86
C SER A 543 34.26 8.40 -23.18
N LEU A 544 32.97 8.75 -23.26
CA LEU A 544 31.87 7.91 -22.78
C LEU A 544 31.66 6.70 -23.70
N ASP A 545 31.27 5.57 -23.11
CA ASP A 545 30.69 4.43 -23.82
C ASP A 545 29.20 4.66 -24.14
N ASP A 546 28.58 3.70 -24.84
CA ASP A 546 27.17 3.79 -25.26
C ASP A 546 26.20 3.94 -24.07
N GLU A 547 26.45 3.22 -22.97
CA GLU A 547 25.57 3.20 -21.79
C GLU A 547 25.69 4.51 -21.00
N ALA A 548 26.91 4.96 -20.73
CA ALA A 548 27.17 6.21 -20.05
C ALA A 548 26.68 7.43 -20.87
N ALA A 549 26.80 7.37 -22.20
CA ALA A 549 26.24 8.41 -23.08
C ALA A 549 24.70 8.47 -23.01
N ALA A 550 24.03 7.33 -22.89
CA ALA A 550 22.57 7.29 -22.72
C ALA A 550 22.14 7.88 -21.36
N GLN A 551 22.82 7.53 -20.27
CA GLN A 551 22.56 8.11 -18.95
C GLN A 551 22.81 9.62 -18.91
N MET A 552 23.89 10.08 -19.55
CA MET A 552 24.20 11.51 -19.69
C MET A 552 23.11 12.24 -20.48
N LEU A 553 22.61 11.64 -21.56
CA LEU A 553 21.52 12.20 -22.37
C LEU A 553 20.24 12.40 -21.53
N GLU A 554 19.86 11.42 -20.71
CA GLU A 554 18.71 11.55 -19.82
C GLU A 554 18.89 12.65 -18.78
N ALA A 555 20.10 12.76 -18.20
CA ALA A 555 20.42 13.81 -17.24
C ALA A 555 20.33 15.21 -17.89
N MET A 556 20.79 15.34 -19.14
CA MET A 556 20.67 16.59 -19.91
C MET A 556 19.23 16.95 -20.24
N ASP A 557 18.39 15.98 -20.60
CA ASP A 557 16.95 16.22 -20.84
C ASP A 557 16.27 16.79 -19.58
N ARG A 558 16.68 16.34 -18.39
CA ARG A 558 16.21 16.92 -17.11
C ARG A 558 16.69 18.35 -16.90
N VAL A 559 17.92 18.69 -17.30
CA VAL A 559 18.43 20.08 -17.24
C VAL A 559 17.63 20.98 -18.18
N GLU A 560 17.39 20.58 -19.42
CA GLU A 560 16.56 21.34 -20.37
C GLU A 560 15.17 21.63 -19.81
N GLU A 561 14.53 20.64 -19.18
CA GLU A 561 13.26 20.84 -18.51
C GLU A 561 13.38 21.79 -17.30
N ALA A 562 14.43 21.65 -16.48
CA ALA A 562 14.70 22.53 -15.35
C ALA A 562 14.90 23.99 -15.78
N LEU A 563 15.65 24.23 -16.87
CA LEU A 563 15.87 25.57 -17.44
C LEU A 563 14.56 26.19 -17.94
N ARG A 564 13.72 25.39 -18.63
CA ARG A 564 12.39 25.82 -19.07
C ARG A 564 11.48 26.18 -17.90
N LEU A 565 11.58 25.44 -16.79
CA LEU A 565 10.82 25.74 -15.57
C LEU A 565 11.32 27.00 -14.87
N ALA A 566 12.64 27.20 -14.81
CA ALA A 566 13.27 28.37 -14.19
C ALA A 566 12.98 29.68 -14.96
N GLY A 567 12.88 29.62 -16.30
CA GLY A 567 12.58 30.79 -17.13
C GLY A 567 13.68 31.86 -17.12
N ARG A 568 14.93 31.45 -16.88
CA ARG A 568 16.14 32.29 -16.79
C ARG A 568 16.88 32.29 -18.13
N GLU A 569 16.82 33.41 -18.85
CA GLU A 569 17.48 33.55 -20.17
C GLU A 569 19.01 33.53 -20.10
N ASP A 570 19.58 33.98 -18.99
CA ASP A 570 21.02 33.94 -18.72
C ASP A 570 21.51 32.51 -18.56
N TRP A 571 20.84 31.66 -17.79
CA TRP A 571 21.18 30.24 -17.69
C TRP A 571 21.03 29.52 -19.02
N ARG A 572 19.97 29.84 -19.77
CA ARG A 572 19.76 29.26 -21.10
C ARG A 572 20.95 29.57 -22.02
N ARG A 573 21.45 30.80 -21.99
CA ARG A 573 22.61 31.22 -22.79
C ARG A 573 23.89 30.48 -22.39
N GLU A 574 24.24 30.47 -21.12
CA GLU A 574 25.45 29.79 -20.61
C GLU A 574 25.45 28.29 -20.94
N TRP A 575 24.28 27.65 -20.80
CA TRP A 575 24.11 26.26 -21.18
C TRP A 575 24.37 26.03 -22.68
N LEU A 576 23.79 26.86 -23.55
CA LEU A 576 23.99 26.76 -25.00
C LEU A 576 25.44 27.02 -25.41
N GLU A 577 26.15 27.92 -24.72
CA GLU A 577 27.58 28.18 -24.94
C GLU A 577 28.45 26.96 -24.62
N VAL A 578 28.18 26.28 -23.50
CA VAL A 578 28.89 25.03 -23.16
C VAL A 578 28.60 23.95 -24.19
N LEU A 579 27.34 23.75 -24.59
CA LEU A 579 26.98 22.77 -25.64
C LEU A 579 27.67 23.08 -26.98
N ALA A 580 27.76 24.36 -27.35
CA ALA A 580 28.46 24.80 -28.55
C ALA A 580 29.94 24.41 -28.51
N SER A 581 30.60 24.59 -27.35
CA SER A 581 32.01 24.23 -27.16
C SER A 581 32.30 22.72 -27.30
N LEU A 582 31.28 21.88 -27.11
CA LEU A 582 31.40 20.41 -27.15
C LEU A 582 30.93 19.79 -28.48
N THR A 583 30.11 20.51 -29.25
CA THR A 583 29.47 19.99 -30.48
C THR A 583 30.47 19.41 -31.50
N GLY A 584 31.64 20.04 -31.61
CA GLY A 584 32.70 19.66 -32.56
C GLY A 584 33.82 18.79 -31.99
N LYS A 585 33.77 18.36 -30.73
CA LYS A 585 34.84 17.56 -30.12
C LYS A 585 34.65 16.08 -30.41
N ASP A 586 35.62 15.46 -31.09
CA ASP A 586 35.58 14.02 -31.40
C ASP A 586 35.73 13.12 -30.17
N SER A 587 36.20 13.66 -29.05
CA SER A 587 36.18 12.96 -27.76
C SER A 587 34.77 12.80 -27.19
N VAL A 588 33.76 13.50 -27.71
CA VAL A 588 32.37 13.42 -27.22
C VAL A 588 31.59 12.39 -28.02
N HIS A 589 30.82 11.56 -27.31
CA HIS A 589 30.01 10.51 -27.92
C HIS A 589 29.02 11.06 -28.95
N GLY A 590 28.85 10.35 -30.07
CA GLY A 590 27.99 10.76 -31.19
C GLY A 590 26.55 11.08 -30.76
N LEU A 591 25.99 10.26 -29.85
CA LEU A 591 24.66 10.45 -29.25
C LEU A 591 24.48 11.86 -28.66
N LEU A 592 25.44 12.30 -27.84
CA LEU A 592 25.37 13.60 -27.18
C LEU A 592 25.57 14.73 -28.19
N ARG A 593 26.52 14.59 -29.12
CA ARG A 593 26.75 15.58 -30.19
C ARG A 593 25.49 15.83 -31.02
N GLY A 594 24.75 14.77 -31.37
CA GLY A 594 23.47 14.88 -32.07
C GLY A 594 22.43 15.66 -31.26
N ARG A 595 22.35 15.39 -29.95
CA ARG A 595 21.47 16.14 -29.04
C ARG A 595 21.87 17.61 -28.92
N PHE A 596 23.16 17.94 -28.84
CA PHE A 596 23.62 19.33 -28.72
C PHE A 596 23.23 20.15 -29.94
N VAL A 597 23.42 19.57 -31.12
CA VAL A 597 22.99 20.17 -32.40
C VAL A 597 21.48 20.43 -32.38
N ARG A 598 20.70 19.45 -31.94
CA ARG A 598 19.24 19.58 -31.84
C ARG A 598 18.81 20.71 -30.89
N VAL A 599 19.31 20.70 -29.65
CA VAL A 599 18.97 21.72 -28.64
C VAL A 599 19.36 23.12 -29.11
N ARG A 600 20.51 23.26 -29.76
CA ARG A 600 20.97 24.55 -30.30
C ARG A 600 20.13 25.03 -31.48
N HIS A 601 19.74 24.13 -32.39
CA HIS A 601 18.83 24.45 -33.47
C HIS A 601 17.46 24.90 -32.95
N ASP A 602 16.87 24.14 -32.02
CA ASP A 602 15.56 24.46 -31.43
C ASP A 602 15.59 25.80 -30.66
N SER A 603 16.75 26.20 -30.14
CA SER A 603 16.96 27.51 -29.50
C SER A 603 17.25 28.67 -30.47
N GLY A 604 17.42 28.41 -31.77
CA GLY A 604 17.79 29.40 -32.78
C GLY A 604 19.27 29.83 -32.77
N THR A 605 20.13 29.18 -31.96
CA THR A 605 21.58 29.47 -31.91
C THR A 605 22.41 28.70 -32.94
N LEU A 606 21.78 27.78 -33.68
CA LEU A 606 22.33 27.09 -34.83
C LEU A 606 21.33 27.20 -35.98
N ASP A 607 21.73 27.83 -37.07
CA ASP A 607 20.90 27.96 -38.26
C ASP A 607 20.84 26.65 -39.06
N GLU A 608 19.98 26.63 -40.08
CA GLU A 608 19.82 25.45 -40.95
C GLU A 608 21.11 25.08 -41.69
N GLY A 609 21.93 26.09 -42.05
CA GLY A 609 23.24 25.88 -42.65
C GLY A 609 24.19 25.14 -41.72
N GLY A 610 24.28 25.57 -40.46
CA GLY A 610 25.06 24.91 -39.41
C GLY A 610 24.56 23.51 -39.08
N LEU A 611 23.25 23.29 -39.03
CA LEU A 611 22.64 21.97 -38.87
C LEU A 611 23.02 21.03 -40.01
N HIS A 612 22.90 21.49 -41.26
CA HIS A 612 23.28 20.70 -42.43
C HIS A 612 24.78 20.36 -42.45
N ALA A 613 25.65 21.32 -42.10
CA ALA A 613 27.08 21.08 -41.98
C ALA A 613 27.41 20.02 -40.90
N ALA A 614 26.73 20.07 -39.75
CA ALA A 614 26.89 19.08 -38.68
C ALA A 614 26.44 17.68 -39.12
N SER A 615 25.28 17.58 -39.81
CA SER A 615 24.79 16.32 -40.39
C SER A 615 25.78 15.74 -41.40
N ARG A 616 26.31 16.56 -42.30
CA ARG A 616 27.28 16.14 -43.33
C ARG A 616 28.58 15.61 -42.72
N PHE A 617 29.04 16.20 -41.63
CA PHE A 617 30.24 15.73 -40.92
C PHE A 617 29.98 14.41 -40.19
N ALA A 618 28.91 14.35 -39.38
CA ALA A 618 28.60 13.21 -38.52
C ALA A 618 28.17 11.94 -39.28
N LEU A 619 27.65 12.10 -40.49
CA LEU A 619 27.12 11.01 -41.33
C LEU A 619 28.00 10.73 -42.56
N SER A 620 29.28 11.14 -42.52
CA SER A 620 30.24 10.83 -43.58
C SER A 620 30.71 9.37 -43.51
N THR A 621 31.19 8.82 -44.63
CA THR A 621 31.73 7.44 -44.71
C THR A 621 32.98 7.23 -43.86
N ALA A 622 33.64 8.30 -43.43
CA ALA A 622 34.79 8.26 -42.53
C ALA A 622 34.40 8.01 -41.06
N VAL A 623 33.11 8.18 -40.70
CA VAL A 623 32.60 7.97 -39.34
C VAL A 623 32.12 6.52 -39.20
N PRO A 624 32.51 5.79 -38.14
CA PRO A 624 32.00 4.44 -37.90
C PRO A 624 30.46 4.40 -37.83
N ALA A 625 29.85 3.41 -38.47
CA ALA A 625 28.40 3.25 -38.60
C ALA A 625 27.65 3.33 -37.26
N ALA A 626 28.21 2.75 -36.19
CA ALA A 626 27.63 2.81 -34.85
C ALA A 626 27.56 4.26 -34.30
N GLN A 627 28.60 5.07 -34.51
CA GLN A 627 28.64 6.47 -34.06
C GLN A 627 27.69 7.36 -34.87
N ALA A 628 27.59 7.12 -36.19
CA ALA A 628 26.63 7.83 -37.05
C ALA A 628 25.16 7.52 -36.64
N ALA A 629 24.85 6.25 -36.35
CA ALA A 629 23.53 5.86 -35.84
C ALA A 629 23.22 6.47 -34.46
N ALA A 630 24.21 6.49 -33.56
CA ALA A 630 24.07 7.14 -32.26
C ALA A 630 23.79 8.64 -32.41
N TRP A 631 24.52 9.33 -33.29
CA TRP A 631 24.30 10.74 -33.57
C TRP A 631 22.89 11.05 -34.10
N LEU A 632 22.40 10.25 -35.06
CA LEU A 632 21.01 10.37 -35.55
C LEU A 632 20.00 10.15 -34.42
N THR A 633 20.23 9.17 -33.57
CA THR A 633 19.36 8.90 -32.41
C THR A 633 19.30 10.11 -31.47
N GLY A 634 20.43 10.78 -31.25
CA GLY A 634 20.50 12.01 -30.46
C GLY A 634 19.81 13.21 -31.09
N LEU A 635 19.97 13.39 -32.41
CA LEU A 635 19.32 14.47 -33.17
C LEU A 635 17.79 14.32 -33.20
N LEU A 636 17.30 13.08 -33.31
CA LEU A 636 15.88 12.74 -33.37
C LEU A 636 15.24 12.60 -31.99
N ARG A 637 16.01 12.75 -30.91
CA ARG A 637 15.51 12.68 -29.52
C ARG A 637 14.43 13.74 -29.29
N GLY A 638 13.26 13.29 -28.85
CA GLY A 638 12.10 14.13 -28.53
C GLY A 638 10.79 13.42 -28.86
N GLY A 639 9.66 14.06 -28.53
CA GLY A 639 8.35 13.54 -28.93
C GLY A 639 8.12 13.66 -30.44
N ALA A 640 7.46 12.68 -31.05
CA ALA A 640 7.20 12.66 -32.49
C ALA A 640 6.53 13.94 -33.00
N VAL A 641 5.63 14.53 -32.22
CA VAL A 641 4.94 15.78 -32.55
C VAL A 641 5.92 16.95 -32.67
N SER A 642 6.91 17.08 -31.79
CA SER A 642 7.92 18.15 -31.89
C SER A 642 8.76 17.99 -33.16
N LEU A 643 9.23 16.76 -33.45
CA LEU A 643 9.99 16.48 -34.67
C LEU A 643 9.18 16.76 -35.95
N LEU A 644 7.87 16.52 -35.93
CA LEU A 644 6.98 16.83 -37.05
C LEU A 644 6.81 18.32 -37.33
N HIS A 645 7.17 19.22 -36.41
CA HIS A 645 7.13 20.67 -36.64
C HIS A 645 8.49 21.27 -37.03
N GLU A 646 9.59 20.52 -36.87
CA GLU A 646 10.94 21.01 -37.18
C GLU A 646 11.36 20.76 -38.64
N ASP A 647 10.93 21.61 -39.57
CA ASP A 647 11.26 21.48 -41.01
C ASP A 647 12.77 21.54 -41.30
N GLY A 648 13.54 22.29 -40.50
CA GLY A 648 15.00 22.40 -40.67
C GLY A 648 15.71 21.05 -40.56
N VAL A 649 15.28 20.20 -39.62
CA VAL A 649 15.84 18.85 -39.42
C VAL A 649 15.55 17.94 -40.61
N TRP A 650 14.31 17.96 -41.12
CA TRP A 650 13.93 17.19 -42.30
C TRP A 650 14.66 17.67 -43.56
N ARG A 651 14.82 18.99 -43.76
CA ARG A 651 15.56 19.54 -44.91
C ARG A 651 17.03 19.17 -44.85
N ALA A 652 17.65 19.22 -43.68
CA ALA A 652 19.04 18.83 -43.50
C ALA A 652 19.27 17.33 -43.82
N LEU A 653 18.37 16.44 -43.37
CA LEU A 653 18.43 15.01 -43.64
C LEU A 653 18.13 14.65 -45.11
N ASP A 654 17.10 15.25 -45.72
CA ASP A 654 16.77 15.07 -47.14
C ASP A 654 17.92 15.53 -48.04
N ARG A 655 18.48 16.72 -47.77
CA ARG A 655 19.63 17.23 -48.51
C ARG A 655 20.85 16.32 -48.38
N TRP A 656 21.13 15.82 -47.18
CA TRP A 656 22.22 14.86 -46.98
C TRP A 656 22.00 13.57 -47.78
N LEU A 657 20.81 12.97 -47.71
CA LEU A 657 20.47 11.75 -48.46
C LEU A 657 20.62 11.94 -49.98
N ARG A 658 20.26 13.10 -50.51
CA ARG A 658 20.40 13.43 -51.95
C ARG A 658 21.84 13.61 -52.41
N GLU A 659 22.75 13.92 -51.49
CA GLU A 659 24.18 14.12 -51.78
C GLU A 659 24.98 12.81 -51.72
N LEU A 660 24.37 11.68 -51.33
CA LEU A 660 25.02 10.37 -51.24
C LEU A 660 25.16 9.69 -52.61
N THR A 661 26.26 8.94 -52.81
CA THR A 661 26.37 8.00 -53.94
C THR A 661 25.53 6.74 -53.65
N PRO A 662 25.11 5.97 -54.69
CA PRO A 662 24.32 4.75 -54.50
C PRO A 662 24.94 3.76 -53.50
N GLU A 663 26.25 3.60 -53.53
CA GLU A 663 26.98 2.65 -52.68
C GLU A 663 26.95 3.09 -51.21
N VAL A 664 27.11 4.39 -50.95
CA VAL A 664 27.07 4.95 -49.59
C VAL A 664 25.64 4.98 -49.04
N PHE A 665 24.66 5.16 -49.93
CA PHE A 665 23.25 5.14 -49.56
C PHE A 665 22.84 3.77 -48.99
N ASP A 666 23.22 2.68 -49.65
CA ASP A 666 22.89 1.32 -49.20
C ASP A 666 23.48 0.99 -47.81
N GLU A 667 24.68 1.53 -47.51
CA GLU A 667 25.32 1.40 -46.19
C GLU A 667 24.62 2.25 -45.11
N ALA A 668 24.07 3.42 -45.47
CA ALA A 668 23.46 4.36 -44.54
C ALA A 668 22.02 4.01 -44.14
N VAL A 669 21.24 3.36 -45.02
CA VAL A 669 19.81 3.05 -44.81
C VAL A 669 19.53 2.26 -43.52
N PRO A 670 20.25 1.18 -43.18
CA PRO A 670 20.01 0.44 -41.93
C PRO A 670 20.21 1.30 -40.68
N LEU A 671 21.13 2.26 -40.71
CA LEU A 671 21.44 3.16 -39.60
C LEU A 671 20.30 4.16 -39.37
N VAL A 672 19.80 4.77 -40.46
CA VAL A 672 18.64 5.65 -40.40
C VAL A 672 17.42 4.88 -39.89
N ARG A 673 17.17 3.67 -40.40
CA ARG A 673 16.05 2.84 -39.93
C ARG A 673 16.14 2.54 -38.43
N ARG A 674 17.33 2.27 -37.90
CA ARG A 674 17.55 2.04 -36.46
C ARG A 674 17.24 3.29 -35.64
N ALA A 675 17.62 4.49 -36.09
CA ALA A 675 17.35 5.72 -35.35
C ALA A 675 15.85 6.01 -35.19
N PHE A 676 15.03 5.61 -36.17
CA PHE A 676 13.57 5.74 -36.12
C PHE A 676 12.85 4.60 -35.38
N SER A 677 13.54 3.55 -34.91
CA SER A 677 12.87 2.38 -34.32
C SER A 677 12.21 2.65 -32.96
N THR A 678 12.53 3.78 -32.33
CA THR A 678 11.99 4.18 -31.02
C THR A 678 10.60 4.81 -31.10
N PHE A 679 10.14 5.18 -32.29
CA PHE A 679 8.81 5.76 -32.52
C PHE A 679 7.73 4.70 -32.74
N GLN A 680 6.50 5.00 -32.32
CA GLN A 680 5.35 4.12 -32.44
C GLN A 680 4.75 4.15 -33.86
N GLY A 681 3.97 3.12 -34.23
CA GLY A 681 3.40 2.97 -35.56
C GLY A 681 2.64 4.20 -36.11
N PRO A 682 1.76 4.86 -35.32
CA PRO A 682 1.08 6.08 -35.75
C PRO A 682 2.03 7.25 -35.99
N GLU A 683 3.07 7.38 -35.17
CA GLU A 683 4.09 8.45 -35.27
C GLU A 683 4.92 8.29 -36.55
N LEU A 684 5.39 7.06 -36.82
CA LEU A 684 6.12 6.72 -38.03
C LEU A 684 5.29 6.98 -39.29
N ARG A 685 3.98 6.72 -39.25
CA ARG A 685 3.08 7.03 -40.37
C ARG A 685 2.99 8.53 -40.63
N ALA A 686 2.84 9.34 -39.58
CA ALA A 686 2.79 10.79 -39.70
C ALA A 686 4.12 11.36 -40.25
N MET A 687 5.25 10.84 -39.78
CA MET A 687 6.58 11.20 -40.31
C MET A 687 6.73 10.82 -41.79
N GLY A 688 6.29 9.62 -42.17
CA GLY A 688 6.28 9.19 -43.57
C GLY A 688 5.41 10.08 -44.48
N GLU A 689 4.23 10.50 -44.00
CA GLU A 689 3.39 11.46 -44.72
C GLU A 689 4.04 12.84 -44.85
N LYS A 690 4.78 13.30 -43.82
CA LYS A 690 5.57 14.53 -43.91
C LYS A 690 6.65 14.42 -44.98
N VAL A 691 7.42 13.32 -44.99
CA VAL A 691 8.47 13.08 -46.00
C VAL A 691 7.90 13.03 -47.43
N LYS A 692 6.73 12.41 -47.64
CA LYS A 692 6.08 12.39 -48.97
C LYS A 692 5.75 13.78 -49.52
N ARG A 693 5.48 14.75 -48.65
CA ARG A 693 5.16 16.14 -49.01
C ARG A 693 6.40 17.02 -49.07
N PHE A 694 7.54 16.51 -48.62
CA PHE A 694 8.80 17.22 -48.54
C PHE A 694 9.49 17.19 -49.91
N GLY A 695 9.53 18.34 -50.62
CA GLY A 695 10.17 18.46 -51.93
C GLY A 695 9.24 18.54 -53.14
N SER A 696 7.92 18.58 -52.97
CA SER A 696 7.00 19.03 -54.01
C SER A 696 7.01 20.57 -54.11
N GLU A 697 8.09 21.15 -54.65
CA GLU A 697 8.09 22.57 -55.02
C GLU A 697 7.29 22.74 -56.32
N GLY A 698 6.00 22.93 -56.13
CA GLY A 698 5.00 23.13 -57.17
C GLY A 698 3.60 23.32 -56.60
N ALA A 699 3.49 23.83 -55.38
CA ALA A 699 2.31 24.50 -54.87
C ALA A 699 2.82 25.49 -53.83
N GLU A 700 2.48 26.75 -54.03
CA GLU A 700 2.78 27.92 -53.21
C GLU A 700 3.19 27.61 -51.77
N THR A 701 4.26 28.26 -51.32
CA THR A 701 4.30 28.77 -49.96
C THR A 701 3.00 29.52 -49.72
N ARG A 702 1.99 28.82 -49.19
CA ARG A 702 1.19 29.46 -48.16
C ARG A 702 2.18 29.67 -47.03
N SER A 703 2.69 30.89 -46.95
CA SER A 703 2.66 31.56 -45.68
C SER A 703 1.38 31.10 -44.99
N VAL A 704 1.46 30.61 -43.76
CA VAL A 704 0.31 30.76 -42.88
C VAL A 704 0.26 32.26 -42.54
N GLU A 705 0.13 33.10 -43.56
CA GLU A 705 -0.77 34.23 -43.47
C GLU A 705 -2.12 33.57 -43.28
N THR A 706 -2.64 33.81 -42.09
CA THR A 706 -4.01 33.54 -41.71
C THR A 706 -4.90 34.45 -42.55
N GLU A 707 -4.94 34.21 -43.86
CA GLU A 707 -6.10 34.47 -44.71
C GLU A 707 -6.79 33.14 -44.97
N GLU A 708 -7.11 32.43 -43.88
CA GLU A 708 -8.48 31.91 -43.86
C GLU A 708 -9.33 33.18 -43.93
N GLU A 709 -10.06 33.38 -45.02
CA GLU A 709 -11.27 34.20 -44.96
C GLU A 709 -12.08 33.61 -43.81
N ILE A 710 -11.90 34.18 -42.62
CA ILE A 710 -12.69 33.86 -41.45
C ILE A 710 -14.09 34.21 -41.90
N ASP A 711 -14.91 33.18 -42.09
CA ASP A 711 -16.34 33.35 -42.28
C ASP A 711 -16.86 33.97 -40.98
N ALA A 712 -16.85 35.30 -40.93
CA ALA A 712 -17.21 36.08 -39.76
C ALA A 712 -18.64 35.73 -39.31
N GLN A 713 -19.54 35.41 -40.24
CA GLN A 713 -20.88 34.94 -39.91
C GLN A 713 -20.86 33.58 -39.22
N ARG A 714 -19.94 32.69 -39.56
CA ARG A 714 -19.80 31.38 -38.91
C ARG A 714 -19.06 31.47 -37.58
N ALA A 715 -18.07 32.35 -37.46
CA ALA A 715 -17.38 32.63 -36.20
C ALA A 715 -18.32 33.31 -35.18
N ASP A 716 -19.13 34.27 -35.62
CA ASP A 716 -20.12 34.96 -34.80
C ASP A 716 -21.19 34.01 -34.26
N ARG A 717 -21.51 32.91 -34.96
CA ARG A 717 -22.44 31.90 -34.46
C ARG A 717 -21.94 31.14 -33.24
N VAL A 718 -20.63 31.15 -32.97
CA VAL A 718 -20.04 30.47 -31.81
C VAL A 718 -19.99 31.41 -30.60
N LEU A 719 -19.98 32.73 -30.80
CA LEU A 719 -19.90 33.73 -29.72
C LEU A 719 -21.04 33.64 -28.70
N PRO A 720 -22.33 33.45 -29.06
CA PRO A 720 -23.40 33.26 -28.08
C PRO A 720 -23.22 32.00 -27.21
N VAL A 721 -22.66 30.93 -27.79
CA VAL A 721 -22.39 29.67 -27.08
C VAL A 721 -21.22 29.84 -26.12
N LEU A 722 -20.15 30.50 -26.57
CA LEU A 722 -19.00 30.84 -25.72
C LEU A 722 -19.40 31.79 -24.60
N ALA A 723 -20.21 32.82 -24.88
CA ALA A 723 -20.72 33.73 -23.87
C ALA A 723 -21.62 33.02 -22.84
N HIS A 724 -22.39 32.02 -23.28
CA HIS A 724 -23.18 31.18 -22.38
C HIS A 724 -22.30 30.28 -21.50
N LEU A 725 -21.25 29.67 -22.07
CA LEU A 725 -20.31 28.81 -21.35
C LEU A 725 -19.40 29.59 -20.39
N LEU A 726 -19.03 30.82 -20.74
CA LEU A 726 -18.15 31.69 -19.96
C LEU A 726 -18.93 32.62 -19.01
N GLY A 727 -20.27 32.57 -19.02
CA GLY A 727 -21.12 33.31 -18.09
C GLY A 727 -21.22 34.81 -18.34
N SER A 728 -20.77 35.32 -19.49
CA SER A 728 -20.85 36.74 -19.85
C SER A 728 -22.24 37.10 -20.41
N ARG A 729 -23.07 37.74 -19.58
CA ARG A 729 -24.30 38.41 -20.04
C ARG A 729 -23.93 39.76 -20.69
N HIS A 730 -23.69 39.77 -22.00
CA HIS A 730 -24.26 40.72 -22.96
C HIS A 730 -23.54 40.69 -24.33
N ALA A 731 -24.38 40.43 -25.35
CA ALA A 731 -24.29 40.70 -26.79
C ALA A 731 -23.00 40.27 -27.53
#